data_AF-A0AAW0DRB6-F1
#
_entry.id   AF-A0AAW0DRB6-F1
#
_cell.length_a   1.000
_cell.length_b   1.000
_cell.length_c   1.000
_cell.angle_alpha   90.00
_cell.angle_beta   90.00
_cell.angle_gamma   90.00
#
_symmetry.space_group_name_H-M   'P 1'
#
loop_
_entity.id
_entity.type
_entity.pdbx_description
1 polymer ?
#
loop_
_entity_poly.entity_id
_entity_poly.type
_entity_poly.pdbx_seq_one_letter_code
_entity_poly.pdbx_strand_id
1 'polypeptide(L)'
;MRFVTGSIAVFSVLLVAYLYSATLDTASNLSPQGCRMSYMYPSYVLQSEFDATWTPLAKRYSLWLYREVDQYGKGWEPTHVSNGVPVLFIPGNAGSSRQVRSIASSAVRQYFERPHSVAPEFWLRPELKPLDFFAVEFNEDLSAFHGPTLEAQTAYTSRAIAYILSLYPQGTSIIIMGHSMGGIVATSLLPSTNISAIITMSTPHTLPPARFDARIDGIYERNSHVLASDPTPILSLCGGATDMMIPSESCVLPPSTHPEEPFRRTVFSSALEGAWTGVGHREMVWCHQVRWRVARAALELAAADSPVGRGLILDRWLRDGHALPPTLPSDGIDDTTVPPRSSLEMLPADTQLVLKHPQGTRTYLLPIPTPPTGAKANMKFVLLISQGSVGPVAPQKPLSLKAEVSKCGGRGADEVRCSSLRPDVLKLMPSPILGRPFPIPSEGSDESEGLVLFEADISATESLKWVGVKMDGGESAGWIMGGFVMDEPFVSGVSTFKLLLGSISVPLSDLGALRASFHFPNLLSNALIVYRISPRHRISDKPCADPLLAPLLVHTSHPSETHYFPLNVAPSHRILLHTHAIAPHVHSDRILPPGLYFTLYSSGSLGCKSDLVSLDLSIDWFATLGRWASRYFTVLPTWAIGVVAVILFQAWGAGEVTGQVPAVEESLTTFTGTSLRRLLICSIALSAVPLAEKYYLGNNGELLLSAIAPLLLLISTGFVVVSWWMLRALMFPLGFLRMGASRRRREETSVHRSTVISMCLIFLLIFLFVPWQVAFLGCWVIHLYNCAASRVHMAHLASIPDTVAVPLLRREGEAMAEEPRRPSRPPPHVANNHNHNMHLLLLMTWLLPLAAPVLVVWVRTLAIAGLTTPFDGDHFFLNVAPFLILVDFSSWTNGPLFEKQSFERIFPVRWSFACLAAAAFLLGSRKAYLVFDIAKVAIGIVVLIRIGPRYWGRPSWSPADN
;
A
#
# COMPACT_ATOMS: atom_id res chain seq x y z
N MET A 1 -21.05 -9.03 -34.03
CA MET A 1 -21.21 -8.86 -32.57
C MET A 1 -20.49 -9.95 -31.75
N ARG A 2 -20.66 -11.26 -32.03
CA ARG A 2 -19.90 -12.32 -31.32
C ARG A 2 -18.37 -12.18 -31.41
N PHE A 3 -17.85 -11.77 -32.57
CA PHE A 3 -16.44 -11.44 -32.75
C PHE A 3 -15.96 -10.37 -31.76
N VAL A 4 -16.71 -9.26 -31.62
CA VAL A 4 -16.39 -8.16 -30.69
C VAL A 4 -16.32 -8.64 -29.25
N THR A 5 -17.29 -9.44 -28.81
CA THR A 5 -17.29 -10.03 -27.45
C THR A 5 -16.05 -10.91 -27.22
N GLY A 6 -15.67 -11.72 -28.21
CA GLY A 6 -14.45 -12.54 -28.14
C GLY A 6 -13.17 -11.71 -28.12
N SER A 7 -13.08 -10.67 -28.94
CA SER A 7 -11.93 -9.76 -28.99
C SER A 7 -11.72 -9.02 -27.67
N ILE A 8 -12.80 -8.56 -27.01
CA ILE A 8 -12.72 -7.90 -25.69
C ILE A 8 -12.17 -8.86 -24.62
N ALA A 9 -12.61 -10.12 -24.64
CA ALA A 9 -12.12 -11.14 -23.71
C ALA A 9 -10.61 -11.38 -23.89
N VAL A 10 -10.15 -11.61 -25.13
CA VAL A 10 -8.73 -11.82 -25.43
C VAL A 10 -7.89 -10.59 -25.08
N PHE A 11 -8.36 -9.40 -25.47
CA PHE A 11 -7.71 -8.14 -25.12
C PHE A 11 -7.55 -7.97 -23.61
N SER A 12 -8.59 -8.29 -22.83
CA SER A 12 -8.56 -8.14 -21.37
C SER A 12 -7.56 -9.08 -20.71
N VAL A 13 -7.46 -10.33 -21.18
CA VAL A 13 -6.47 -11.30 -20.68
C VAL A 13 -5.04 -10.85 -21.00
N LEU A 14 -4.78 -10.45 -22.25
CA LEU A 14 -3.46 -9.97 -22.67
C LEU A 14 -3.06 -8.69 -21.92
N LEU A 15 -4.00 -7.76 -21.74
CA LEU A 15 -3.74 -6.52 -21.03
C LEU A 15 -3.44 -6.77 -19.55
N VAL A 16 -4.17 -7.66 -18.87
CA VAL A 16 -3.85 -8.01 -17.48
C VAL A 16 -2.50 -8.71 -17.38
N ALA A 17 -2.14 -9.57 -18.32
CA ALA A 17 -0.80 -10.17 -18.36
C ALA A 17 0.30 -9.11 -18.52
N TYR A 18 0.07 -8.10 -19.35
CA TYR A 18 0.99 -6.97 -19.53
C TYR A 18 1.06 -6.05 -18.31
N LEU A 19 -0.07 -5.75 -17.68
CA LEU A 19 -0.14 -5.00 -16.43
C LEU A 19 0.57 -5.74 -15.29
N TYR A 20 0.44 -7.06 -15.23
CA TYR A 20 1.12 -7.90 -14.25
C TYR A 20 2.64 -7.90 -14.47
N SER A 21 3.12 -8.03 -15.71
CA SER A 21 4.56 -7.96 -16.00
C SER A 21 5.14 -6.58 -15.67
N ALA A 22 4.42 -5.50 -15.99
CA ALA A 22 4.77 -4.15 -15.60
C ALA A 22 4.84 -3.98 -14.08
N THR A 23 3.91 -4.59 -13.34
CA THR A 23 3.89 -4.55 -11.86
C THR A 23 5.10 -5.27 -11.28
N LEU A 24 5.46 -6.44 -11.81
CA LEU A 24 6.66 -7.18 -11.38
C LEU A 24 7.95 -6.39 -11.64
N ASP A 25 8.03 -5.68 -12.77
CA ASP A 25 9.17 -4.81 -13.08
C ASP A 25 9.29 -3.61 -12.12
N THR A 26 8.16 -3.00 -11.75
CA THR A 26 8.18 -1.89 -10.80
C THR A 26 8.71 -2.29 -9.43
N ALA A 27 8.46 -3.54 -8.98
CA ALA A 27 8.93 -4.02 -7.69
C ALA A 27 10.46 -4.00 -7.56
N SER A 28 11.19 -4.21 -8.65
CA SER A 28 12.66 -4.28 -8.65
C SER A 28 13.34 -3.00 -9.14
N ASN A 29 12.69 -2.21 -9.99
CA ASN A 29 13.33 -1.10 -10.70
C ASN A 29 12.80 0.30 -10.35
N LEU A 30 11.65 0.43 -9.69
CA LEU A 30 11.01 1.73 -9.49
C LEU A 30 11.71 2.61 -8.45
N SER A 31 12.21 2.00 -7.38
CA SER A 31 13.01 2.67 -6.35
C SER A 31 14.36 1.96 -6.22
N PRO A 32 15.46 2.71 -5.98
CA PRO A 32 16.76 2.12 -5.72
C PRO A 32 16.76 1.19 -4.49
N GLN A 33 17.41 0.04 -4.59
CA GLN A 33 17.39 -1.00 -3.55
C GLN A 33 18.80 -1.55 -3.27
N GLY A 34 19.12 -1.74 -1.99
CA GLY A 34 20.40 -2.30 -1.55
C GLY A 34 20.33 -2.96 -0.17
N CYS A 35 19.23 -3.62 0.19
CA CYS A 35 19.15 -4.26 1.50
C CYS A 35 20.24 -5.32 1.70
N ARG A 36 21.13 -5.08 2.68
CA ARG A 36 22.15 -6.05 3.11
C ARG A 36 21.51 -7.11 3.99
N MET A 37 21.87 -8.37 3.74
CA MET A 37 21.34 -9.50 4.50
C MET A 37 21.80 -9.44 5.96
N SER A 38 20.92 -9.85 6.88
CA SER A 38 21.20 -9.96 8.31
C SER A 38 21.34 -11.42 8.75
N TYR A 39 22.30 -11.70 9.63
CA TYR A 39 22.51 -13.04 10.20
C TYR A 39 22.42 -13.00 11.73
N MET A 40 21.83 -14.04 12.31
CA MET A 40 21.55 -14.16 13.74
C MET A 40 21.45 -15.62 14.17
N TYR A 41 21.54 -15.88 15.48
CA TYR A 41 21.26 -17.19 16.06
C TYR A 41 20.14 -17.05 17.10
N PRO A 42 18.87 -17.18 16.68
CA PRO A 42 17.73 -16.89 17.54
C PRO A 42 17.39 -18.09 18.44
N SER A 43 17.09 -17.81 19.70
CA SER A 43 16.46 -18.73 20.65
C SER A 43 15.17 -18.10 21.17
N TYR A 44 14.14 -18.91 21.43
CA TYR A 44 12.82 -18.42 21.86
C TYR A 44 12.40 -19.14 23.13
N VAL A 45 12.05 -18.37 24.16
CA VAL A 45 11.57 -18.86 25.45
C VAL A 45 10.06 -18.60 25.54
N LEU A 46 9.27 -19.67 25.58
CA LEU A 46 7.82 -19.57 25.75
C LEU A 46 7.48 -18.99 27.12
N GLN A 47 6.63 -17.98 27.17
CA GLN A 47 6.09 -17.42 28.41
C GLN A 47 4.92 -18.29 28.89
N SER A 48 5.21 -19.45 29.47
CA SER A 48 4.21 -20.45 29.86
C SER A 48 3.27 -20.00 30.97
N GLU A 49 3.66 -19.01 31.79
CA GLU A 49 2.82 -18.44 32.84
C GLU A 49 1.77 -17.47 32.30
N PHE A 50 1.90 -17.01 31.05
CA PHE A 50 0.86 -16.26 30.36
C PHE A 50 -0.17 -17.21 29.74
N ASP A 51 -0.94 -17.86 30.61
CA ASP A 51 -1.87 -18.92 30.26
C ASP A 51 -3.35 -18.46 30.27
N ALA A 52 -4.27 -19.43 30.30
CA ALA A 52 -5.71 -19.18 30.28
C ALA A 52 -6.23 -18.40 31.50
N THR A 53 -5.46 -18.30 32.58
CA THR A 53 -5.80 -17.48 33.76
C THR A 53 -5.71 -15.98 33.46
N TRP A 54 -4.78 -15.58 32.58
CA TRP A 54 -4.64 -14.20 32.13
C TRP A 54 -5.64 -13.84 31.03
N THR A 55 -5.87 -14.76 30.08
CA THR A 55 -6.80 -14.56 28.98
C THR A 55 -7.22 -15.89 28.35
N PRO A 56 -8.51 -16.11 28.01
CA PRO A 56 -8.94 -17.32 27.31
C PRO A 56 -8.26 -17.47 25.94
N LEU A 57 -7.80 -16.36 25.35
CA LEU A 57 -7.07 -16.34 24.07
C LEU A 57 -5.68 -16.99 24.15
N ALA A 58 -5.13 -17.24 25.35
CA ALA A 58 -3.87 -17.98 25.52
C ALA A 58 -3.94 -19.45 25.08
N LYS A 59 -5.16 -19.99 24.87
CA LYS A 59 -5.35 -21.30 24.23
C LYS A 59 -5.09 -21.27 22.72
N ARG A 60 -5.20 -20.09 22.11
CA ARG A 60 -5.02 -19.87 20.67
C ARG A 60 -3.66 -19.23 20.40
N TYR A 61 -3.30 -18.19 21.13
CA TYR A 61 -2.09 -17.41 20.89
C TYR A 61 -1.03 -17.68 21.94
N SER A 62 0.23 -17.41 21.58
CA SER A 62 1.36 -17.57 22.49
C SER A 62 2.22 -16.31 22.56
N LEU A 63 2.98 -16.18 23.65
CA LEU A 63 3.92 -15.09 23.87
C LEU A 63 5.32 -15.67 24.04
N TRP A 64 6.28 -15.12 23.30
CA TRP A 64 7.64 -15.60 23.26
C TRP A 64 8.61 -14.51 23.67
N LEU A 65 9.66 -14.87 24.38
CA LEU A 65 10.80 -14.01 24.70
C LEU A 65 11.98 -14.41 23.82
N TYR A 66 12.49 -13.47 23.05
CA TYR A 66 13.66 -13.67 22.20
C TYR A 66 14.95 -13.66 23.03
N ARG A 67 15.87 -14.56 22.69
CA ARG A 67 17.24 -14.61 23.23
C ARG A 67 18.24 -14.87 22.11
N GLU A 68 19.31 -14.08 22.05
CA GLU A 68 20.41 -14.35 21.12
C GLU A 68 21.37 -15.40 21.70
N VAL A 69 21.77 -16.35 20.87
CA VAL A 69 22.87 -17.27 21.18
C VAL A 69 24.05 -17.04 20.23
N ASP A 70 25.20 -17.65 20.50
CA ASP A 70 26.30 -17.71 19.55
C ASP A 70 26.21 -18.96 18.66
N GLN A 71 27.18 -19.13 17.76
CA GLN A 71 27.25 -20.27 16.84
C GLN A 71 27.40 -21.63 17.55
N TYR A 72 27.72 -21.64 18.85
CA TYR A 72 27.85 -22.84 19.69
C TYR A 72 26.65 -23.03 20.63
N GLY A 73 25.63 -22.18 20.54
CA GLY A 73 24.44 -22.23 21.38
C GLY A 73 24.60 -21.59 22.76
N LYS A 74 25.68 -20.83 23.01
CA LYS A 74 25.86 -20.09 24.27
C LYS A 74 25.08 -18.78 24.23
N GLY A 75 24.28 -18.51 25.26
CA GLY A 75 23.49 -17.28 25.36
C GLY A 75 24.34 -16.02 25.48
N TRP A 76 23.89 -14.94 24.84
CA TRP A 76 24.48 -13.59 25.02
C TRP A 76 23.99 -12.91 26.30
N GLU A 77 22.79 -13.28 26.73
CA GLU A 77 22.05 -12.73 27.84
C GLU A 77 21.36 -13.85 28.64
N PRO A 78 20.95 -13.62 29.91
CA PRO A 78 20.24 -14.61 30.71
C PRO A 78 18.92 -15.05 30.08
N THR A 79 18.52 -16.31 30.28
CA THR A 79 17.27 -16.88 29.73
C THR A 79 16.02 -16.27 30.35
N HIS A 80 16.13 -15.69 31.54
CA HIS A 80 15.05 -14.98 32.24
C HIS A 80 15.19 -13.48 32.08
N VAL A 81 14.10 -12.75 32.30
CA VAL A 81 14.09 -11.29 32.40
C VAL A 81 15.01 -10.87 33.54
N SER A 82 16.01 -10.04 33.26
CA SER A 82 16.92 -9.53 34.29
C SER A 82 17.44 -8.14 33.94
N ASN A 83 16.90 -7.12 34.62
CA ASN A 83 17.34 -5.72 34.53
C ASN A 83 17.37 -5.11 33.11
N GLY A 84 16.48 -5.55 32.22
CA GLY A 84 16.29 -4.99 30.88
C GLY A 84 15.08 -4.05 30.76
N VAL A 85 14.86 -3.51 29.56
CA VAL A 85 13.65 -2.74 29.20
C VAL A 85 12.74 -3.58 28.31
N PRO A 86 11.44 -3.71 28.63
CA PRO A 86 10.54 -4.52 27.83
C PRO A 86 10.25 -3.87 26.48
N VAL A 87 10.35 -4.68 25.43
CA VAL A 87 9.90 -4.35 24.07
C VAL A 87 8.92 -5.42 23.62
N LEU A 88 7.76 -5.01 23.12
CA LEU A 88 6.79 -5.94 22.53
C LEU A 88 6.71 -5.78 21.02
N PHE A 89 7.07 -6.84 20.30
CA PHE A 89 6.88 -6.94 18.87
C PHE A 89 5.54 -7.61 18.52
N ILE A 90 4.82 -6.99 17.59
CA ILE A 90 3.54 -7.46 17.08
C ILE A 90 3.68 -7.75 15.57
N PRO A 91 3.53 -9.02 15.14
CA PRO A 91 3.73 -9.43 13.76
C PRO A 91 2.56 -9.01 12.85
N GLY A 92 2.81 -9.07 11.55
CA GLY A 92 1.85 -8.74 10.50
C GLY A 92 0.84 -9.85 10.18
N ASN A 93 0.04 -9.61 9.13
CA ASN A 93 -0.87 -10.60 8.56
C ASN A 93 -0.12 -11.88 8.13
N ALA A 94 -0.56 -13.05 8.60
CA ALA A 94 0.15 -14.31 8.41
C ALA A 94 1.63 -14.28 8.86
N GLY A 95 1.98 -13.34 9.76
CA GLY A 95 3.31 -13.23 10.36
C GLY A 95 3.40 -14.02 11.64
N SER A 96 4.64 -14.34 12.03
CA SER A 96 4.98 -15.00 13.29
C SER A 96 5.88 -14.12 14.14
N SER A 97 5.99 -14.50 15.42
CA SER A 97 6.96 -13.96 16.39
C SER A 97 8.39 -13.88 15.81
N ARG A 98 8.73 -14.76 14.86
CA ARG A 98 10.03 -14.84 14.21
C ARG A 98 10.37 -13.65 13.32
N GLN A 99 9.46 -12.73 13.03
CA GLN A 99 9.76 -11.51 12.26
C GLN A 99 10.68 -10.55 13.04
N VAL A 100 10.66 -10.56 14.37
CA VAL A 100 11.47 -9.66 15.22
C VAL A 100 12.97 -9.97 15.21
N ARG A 101 13.34 -11.22 14.87
CA ARG A 101 14.67 -11.79 15.15
C ARG A 101 15.84 -10.92 14.71
N SER A 102 15.74 -10.29 13.54
CA SER A 102 16.82 -9.50 12.96
C SER A 102 17.03 -8.18 13.73
N ILE A 103 15.95 -7.58 14.22
CA ILE A 103 15.96 -6.37 15.05
C ILE A 103 16.47 -6.71 16.45
N ALA A 104 15.90 -7.74 17.08
CA ALA A 104 16.29 -8.17 18.41
C ALA A 104 17.78 -8.58 18.47
N SER A 105 18.24 -9.38 17.51
CA SER A 105 19.66 -9.74 17.36
C SER A 105 20.55 -8.51 17.19
N SER A 106 20.09 -7.50 16.43
CA SER A 106 20.84 -6.25 16.25
C SER A 106 20.99 -5.49 17.56
N ALA A 107 19.93 -5.40 18.36
CA ALA A 107 19.97 -4.69 19.64
C ALA A 107 20.94 -5.38 20.61
N VAL A 108 20.88 -6.71 20.71
CA VAL A 108 21.77 -7.50 21.57
C VAL A 108 23.22 -7.32 21.15
N ARG A 109 23.54 -7.45 19.85
CA ARG A 109 24.91 -7.33 19.33
C ARG A 109 25.44 -5.90 19.27
N GLN A 110 24.59 -4.89 19.41
CA GLN A 110 25.04 -3.50 19.63
C GLN A 110 25.37 -3.27 21.09
N TYR A 111 24.52 -3.73 22.01
CA TYR A 111 24.70 -3.54 23.46
C TYR A 111 25.86 -4.39 24.01
N PHE A 112 25.98 -5.64 23.57
CA PHE A 112 27.04 -6.56 23.96
C PHE A 112 28.07 -6.69 22.84
N GLU A 113 29.36 -6.51 23.14
CA GLU A 113 30.45 -6.72 22.18
C GLU A 113 30.72 -8.23 21.98
N ARG A 114 30.59 -9.01 23.07
CA ARG A 114 30.72 -10.46 23.12
C ARG A 114 29.71 -11.01 24.13
N PRO A 115 29.40 -12.32 24.16
CA PRO A 115 28.45 -12.87 25.12
C PRO A 115 28.75 -12.42 26.56
N HIS A 116 27.75 -11.80 27.21
CA HIS A 116 27.82 -11.19 28.55
C HIS A 116 28.82 -10.03 28.75
N SER A 117 29.42 -9.50 27.69
CA SER A 117 30.36 -8.38 27.75
C SER A 117 29.72 -7.14 27.13
N VAL A 118 29.37 -6.15 27.97
CA VAL A 118 28.79 -4.88 27.52
C VAL A 118 29.81 -4.13 26.66
N ALA A 119 29.38 -3.60 25.53
CA ALA A 119 30.24 -2.82 24.66
C ALA A 119 30.65 -1.50 25.35
N PRO A 120 31.88 -1.00 25.14
CA PRO A 120 32.40 0.19 25.83
C PRO A 120 31.49 1.42 25.76
N GLU A 121 30.82 1.61 24.62
CA GLU A 121 29.88 2.72 24.39
C GLU A 121 28.67 2.71 25.34
N PHE A 122 28.22 1.53 25.75
CA PHE A 122 27.09 1.36 26.67
C PHE A 122 27.56 1.27 28.12
N TRP A 123 28.76 0.73 28.37
CA TRP A 123 29.34 0.70 29.71
C TRP A 123 29.53 2.10 30.31
N LEU A 124 29.85 3.10 29.47
CA LEU A 124 30.00 4.50 29.87
C LEU A 124 28.66 5.22 30.09
N ARG A 125 27.53 4.61 29.74
CA ARG A 125 26.17 5.18 29.81
C ARG A 125 25.24 4.25 30.60
N PRO A 126 25.36 4.22 31.93
CA PRO A 126 24.63 3.25 32.78
C PRO A 126 23.10 3.42 32.74
N GLU A 127 22.59 4.55 32.26
CA GLU A 127 21.18 4.80 31.98
C GLU A 127 20.63 3.92 30.84
N LEU A 128 21.50 3.44 29.93
CA LEU A 128 21.12 2.54 28.85
C LEU A 128 21.18 1.09 29.33
N LYS A 129 20.07 0.38 29.14
CA LYS A 129 19.90 -1.02 29.55
C LYS A 129 19.72 -1.93 28.34
N PRO A 130 19.99 -3.25 28.45
CA PRO A 130 19.66 -4.18 27.40
C PRO A 130 18.13 -4.26 27.21
N LEU A 131 17.69 -4.68 26.03
CA LEU A 131 16.27 -4.80 25.68
C LEU A 131 15.80 -6.25 25.80
N ASP A 132 14.66 -6.45 26.44
CA ASP A 132 13.97 -7.74 26.47
C ASP A 132 12.87 -7.77 25.40
N PHE A 133 13.14 -8.44 24.29
CA PHE A 133 12.19 -8.54 23.17
C PHE A 133 11.18 -9.67 23.40
N PHE A 134 9.97 -9.28 23.76
CA PHE A 134 8.80 -10.13 23.68
C PHE A 134 8.18 -10.06 22.28
N ALA A 135 7.59 -11.16 21.82
CA ALA A 135 6.86 -11.22 20.57
C ALA A 135 5.60 -12.06 20.73
N VAL A 136 4.45 -11.49 20.38
CA VAL A 136 3.20 -12.26 20.29
C VAL A 136 3.22 -13.13 19.03
N GLU A 137 2.62 -14.30 19.14
CA GLU A 137 2.42 -15.27 18.07
C GLU A 137 0.93 -15.51 17.88
N PHE A 138 0.41 -15.08 16.73
CA PHE A 138 -1.02 -15.15 16.41
C PHE A 138 -1.38 -16.36 15.55
N ASN A 139 -0.56 -17.42 15.57
CA ASN A 139 -0.68 -18.59 14.69
C ASN A 139 -0.74 -18.22 13.20
N GLU A 140 -0.07 -17.13 12.83
CA GLU A 140 -0.12 -16.59 11.47
C GLU A 140 -1.56 -16.36 10.96
N ASP A 141 -2.45 -15.90 11.84
CA ASP A 141 -3.82 -15.53 11.47
C ASP A 141 -3.84 -14.44 10.37
N LEU A 142 -4.88 -14.50 9.54
CA LEU A 142 -5.07 -13.63 8.37
C LEU A 142 -5.78 -12.32 8.74
N SER A 143 -5.11 -11.49 9.54
CA SER A 143 -5.68 -10.24 10.10
C SER A 143 -5.98 -9.14 9.08
N ALA A 144 -5.40 -9.17 7.89
CA ALA A 144 -5.67 -8.17 6.84
C ALA A 144 -7.09 -8.26 6.25
N PHE A 145 -7.77 -9.40 6.43
CA PHE A 145 -9.04 -9.69 5.75
C PHE A 145 -10.25 -9.81 6.71
N HIS A 146 -10.03 -9.78 8.02
CA HIS A 146 -11.06 -10.08 9.00
C HIS A 146 -10.95 -9.19 10.25
N GLY A 147 -11.96 -8.35 10.48
CA GLY A 147 -12.01 -7.40 11.60
C GLY A 147 -11.97 -8.05 12.99
N PRO A 148 -12.79 -9.08 13.27
CA PRO A 148 -12.79 -9.76 14.57
C PRO A 148 -11.45 -10.42 14.90
N THR A 149 -10.69 -10.85 13.88
CA THR A 149 -9.31 -11.33 14.10
C THR A 149 -8.43 -10.21 14.65
N LEU A 150 -8.48 -9.00 14.09
CA LEU A 150 -7.73 -7.84 14.60
C LEU A 150 -8.16 -7.46 16.02
N GLU A 151 -9.44 -7.52 16.33
CA GLU A 151 -9.96 -7.27 17.67
C GLU A 151 -9.46 -8.30 18.68
N ALA A 152 -9.47 -9.60 18.32
CA ALA A 152 -8.92 -10.67 19.15
C ALA A 152 -7.40 -10.52 19.37
N GLN A 153 -6.66 -10.16 18.32
CA GLN A 153 -5.22 -9.86 18.42
C GLN A 153 -4.97 -8.68 19.37
N THR A 154 -5.76 -7.61 19.26
CA THR A 154 -5.68 -6.44 20.16
C THR A 154 -5.99 -6.82 21.61
N ALA A 155 -7.05 -7.60 21.85
CA ALA A 155 -7.42 -8.06 23.18
C ALA A 155 -6.34 -8.96 23.82
N TYR A 156 -5.75 -9.88 23.06
CA TYR A 156 -4.64 -10.71 23.53
C TYR A 156 -3.41 -9.88 23.85
N THR A 157 -3.02 -8.97 22.96
CA THR A 157 -1.84 -8.12 23.14
C THR A 157 -1.99 -7.17 24.32
N SER A 158 -3.18 -6.63 24.56
CA SER A 158 -3.46 -5.83 25.77
C SER A 158 -3.18 -6.62 27.06
N ARG A 159 -3.62 -7.88 27.11
CA ARG A 159 -3.34 -8.78 28.25
C ARG A 159 -1.87 -9.18 28.33
N ALA A 160 -1.20 -9.35 27.18
CA ALA A 160 0.22 -9.65 27.13
C ALA A 160 1.05 -8.50 27.70
N ILE A 161 0.69 -7.23 27.43
CA ILE A 161 1.35 -6.06 28.02
C ILE A 161 1.21 -6.09 29.55
N ALA A 162 0.02 -6.35 30.08
CA ALA A 162 -0.20 -6.44 31.51
C ALA A 162 0.65 -7.56 32.17
N TYR A 163 0.73 -8.72 31.52
CA TYR A 163 1.60 -9.82 31.97
C TYR A 163 3.08 -9.42 31.93
N ILE A 164 3.56 -8.89 30.81
CA ILE A 164 4.97 -8.48 30.66
C ILE A 164 5.34 -7.50 31.76
N LEU A 165 4.55 -6.44 31.95
CA LEU A 165 4.83 -5.42 32.96
C LEU A 165 4.79 -5.96 34.40
N SER A 166 4.06 -7.05 34.67
CA SER A 166 4.10 -7.71 35.98
C SER A 166 5.45 -8.36 36.31
N LEU A 167 6.28 -8.62 35.29
CA LEU A 167 7.65 -9.13 35.44
C LEU A 167 8.67 -8.04 35.77
N TYR A 168 8.28 -6.76 35.73
CA TYR A 168 9.15 -5.60 35.93
C TYR A 168 8.74 -4.78 37.16
N PRO A 169 9.61 -3.89 37.67
CA PRO A 169 9.25 -2.95 38.73
C PRO A 169 8.04 -2.09 38.34
N GLN A 170 7.25 -1.71 39.35
CA GLN A 170 6.10 -0.82 39.14
C GLN A 170 6.52 0.50 38.50
N GLY A 171 5.69 1.01 37.58
CA GLY A 171 5.98 2.22 36.81
C GLY A 171 6.81 1.99 35.54
N THR A 172 7.25 0.75 35.26
CA THR A 172 7.90 0.43 33.99
C THR A 172 6.91 0.57 32.83
N SER A 173 7.32 1.28 31.77
CA SER A 173 6.59 1.39 30.50
C SER A 173 7.22 0.53 29.40
N ILE A 174 6.43 0.10 28.40
CA ILE A 174 6.85 -0.80 27.32
C ILE A 174 6.96 -0.09 25.97
N ILE A 175 8.01 -0.41 25.20
CA ILE A 175 8.13 0.02 23.79
C ILE A 175 7.36 -0.97 22.90
N ILE A 176 6.53 -0.50 21.98
CA ILE A 176 5.83 -1.36 21.02
C ILE A 176 6.43 -1.22 19.63
N MET A 177 6.66 -2.37 18.98
CA MET A 177 7.02 -2.44 17.56
C MET A 177 5.96 -3.22 16.79
N GLY A 178 5.36 -2.60 15.77
CA GLY A 178 4.36 -3.25 14.93
C GLY A 178 4.81 -3.37 13.48
N HIS A 179 4.71 -4.56 12.89
CA HIS A 179 4.94 -4.75 11.45
C HIS A 179 3.61 -4.97 10.71
N SER A 180 3.40 -4.28 9.59
CA SER A 180 2.19 -4.46 8.76
C SER A 180 0.91 -4.28 9.60
N MET A 181 -0.04 -5.22 9.54
CA MET A 181 -1.24 -5.22 10.38
C MET A 181 -0.95 -5.21 11.90
N GLY A 182 0.24 -5.64 12.34
CA GLY A 182 0.65 -5.56 13.74
C GLY A 182 0.80 -4.12 14.24
N GLY A 183 1.09 -3.16 13.36
CA GLY A 183 1.04 -1.73 13.72
C GLY A 183 -0.39 -1.18 13.87
N ILE A 184 -1.38 -1.80 13.22
CA ILE A 184 -2.81 -1.49 13.44
C ILE A 184 -3.26 -2.04 14.79
N VAL A 185 -2.78 -3.23 15.18
CA VAL A 185 -2.97 -3.73 16.54
C VAL A 185 -2.28 -2.80 17.55
N ALA A 186 -1.03 -2.38 17.30
CA ALA A 186 -0.29 -1.47 18.17
C ALA A 186 -1.04 -0.14 18.43
N THR A 187 -1.58 0.47 17.37
CA THR A 187 -2.32 1.73 17.47
C THR A 187 -3.70 1.56 18.11
N SER A 188 -4.34 0.39 17.93
CA SER A 188 -5.59 0.05 18.62
C SER A 188 -5.46 -0.12 20.13
N LEU A 189 -4.24 -0.19 20.67
CA LEU A 189 -3.98 -0.25 22.12
C LEU A 189 -3.94 1.13 22.79
N LEU A 190 -4.00 2.21 22.01
CA LEU A 190 -4.05 3.58 22.52
C LEU A 190 -5.50 3.99 22.84
N PRO A 191 -5.71 4.89 23.81
CA PRO A 191 -4.71 5.50 24.68
C PRO A 191 -4.21 4.56 25.79
N SER A 192 -2.94 4.68 26.17
CA SER A 192 -2.34 3.85 27.24
C SER A 192 -1.15 4.52 27.90
N THR A 193 -1.17 4.63 29.23
CA THR A 193 -0.03 5.14 30.03
C THR A 193 1.13 4.14 30.15
N ASN A 194 0.87 2.87 29.82
CA ASN A 194 1.85 1.80 29.90
C ASN A 194 2.78 1.78 28.68
N ILE A 195 2.40 2.42 27.58
CA ILE A 195 3.16 2.41 26.32
C ILE A 195 4.06 3.65 26.29
N SER A 196 5.36 3.46 26.10
CA SER A 196 6.34 4.54 26.12
C SER A 196 6.51 5.22 24.76
N ALA A 197 6.53 4.42 23.69
CA ALA A 197 6.66 4.83 22.29
C ALA A 197 6.23 3.67 21.36
N ILE A 198 5.82 4.01 20.13
CA ILE A 198 5.46 3.04 19.10
C ILE A 198 6.33 3.25 17.85
N ILE A 199 6.96 2.19 17.36
CA ILE A 199 7.61 2.16 16.05
C ILE A 199 6.81 1.22 15.15
N THR A 200 6.20 1.75 14.10
CA THR A 200 5.47 0.95 13.11
C THR A 200 6.29 0.81 11.83
N MET A 201 6.22 -0.36 11.20
CA MET A 201 7.02 -0.71 10.03
C MET A 201 6.09 -1.26 8.93
N SER A 202 6.11 -0.64 7.75
CA SER A 202 5.19 -0.97 6.63
C SER A 202 3.73 -1.09 7.07
N THR A 203 3.29 -0.25 8.01
CA THR A 203 1.94 -0.33 8.59
C THR A 203 0.98 0.55 7.81
N PRO A 204 -0.13 0.01 7.28
CA PRO A 204 -1.10 0.78 6.50
C PRO A 204 -2.02 1.60 7.43
N HIS A 205 -1.61 2.78 7.88
CA HIS A 205 -2.39 3.62 8.82
C HIS A 205 -3.62 4.30 8.20
N THR A 206 -3.61 4.69 6.92
CA THR A 206 -4.71 5.47 6.34
C THR A 206 -5.79 4.62 5.66
N LEU A 207 -5.39 3.53 4.99
CA LEU A 207 -6.28 2.68 4.23
C LEU A 207 -5.90 1.20 4.38
N PRO A 208 -6.86 0.31 4.67
CA PRO A 208 -6.57 -1.11 4.79
C PRO A 208 -6.22 -1.72 3.43
N PRO A 209 -5.31 -2.71 3.41
CA PRO A 209 -4.87 -3.37 2.18
C PRO A 209 -6.00 -4.17 1.52
N ALA A 210 -6.98 -4.63 2.30
CA ALA A 210 -8.15 -5.35 1.82
C ALA A 210 -9.43 -4.80 2.48
N ARG A 211 -10.42 -4.45 1.65
CA ARG A 211 -11.65 -3.74 2.07
C ARG A 211 -12.90 -4.63 1.91
N PHE A 212 -12.79 -5.86 2.40
CA PHE A 212 -13.85 -6.89 2.29
C PHE A 212 -14.69 -7.02 3.57
N ASP A 213 -14.29 -6.37 4.67
CA ASP A 213 -15.01 -6.38 5.95
C ASP A 213 -15.23 -4.95 6.45
N ALA A 214 -16.48 -4.58 6.70
CA ALA A 214 -16.85 -3.25 7.20
C ALA A 214 -16.25 -2.93 8.57
N ARG A 215 -15.97 -3.95 9.40
CA ARG A 215 -15.39 -3.76 10.73
C ARG A 215 -13.95 -3.25 10.67
N ILE A 216 -13.19 -3.61 9.63
CA ILE A 216 -11.82 -3.11 9.44
C ILE A 216 -11.86 -1.59 9.24
N ASP A 217 -12.77 -1.08 8.40
CA ASP A 217 -12.95 0.37 8.22
C ASP A 217 -13.21 1.06 9.58
N GLY A 218 -14.04 0.45 10.44
CA GLY A 218 -14.35 0.99 11.78
C GLY A 218 -13.16 0.99 12.74
N ILE A 219 -12.26 0.00 12.66
CA ILE A 219 -11.00 -0.02 13.43
C ILE A 219 -10.09 1.13 12.98
N TYR A 220 -9.96 1.34 11.67
CA TYR A 220 -9.13 2.40 11.11
C TYR A 220 -9.63 3.80 11.47
N GLU A 221 -10.94 4.02 11.40
CA GLU A 221 -11.57 5.28 11.81
C GLU A 221 -11.38 5.57 13.30
N ARG A 222 -11.46 4.53 14.14
CA ARG A 222 -11.17 4.66 15.58
C ARG A 222 -9.71 5.02 15.83
N ASN A 223 -8.78 4.31 15.17
CA ASN A 223 -7.35 4.52 15.37
C ASN A 223 -6.92 5.91 14.89
N SER A 224 -7.43 6.39 13.76
CA SER A 224 -7.13 7.74 13.27
C SER A 224 -7.62 8.81 14.24
N HIS A 225 -8.82 8.64 14.83
CA HIS A 225 -9.34 9.55 15.83
C HIS A 225 -8.52 9.55 17.13
N VAL A 226 -8.12 8.37 17.63
CA VAL A 226 -7.26 8.28 18.83
C VAL A 226 -5.90 8.90 18.56
N LEU A 227 -5.27 8.55 17.44
CA LEU A 227 -3.98 9.12 17.05
C LEU A 227 -4.07 10.64 16.94
N ALA A 228 -5.18 11.24 16.51
CA ALA A 228 -5.27 12.70 16.41
C ALA A 228 -4.94 13.45 17.73
N SER A 229 -5.15 12.82 18.90
CA SER A 229 -5.00 13.46 20.23
C SER A 229 -4.03 12.76 21.20
N ASP A 230 -3.70 11.49 21.00
CA ASP A 230 -2.87 10.74 21.94
C ASP A 230 -1.40 11.25 21.98
N PRO A 231 -0.81 11.46 23.17
CA PRO A 231 0.54 12.02 23.31
C PRO A 231 1.67 11.03 23.11
N THR A 232 1.38 9.73 22.94
CA THR A 232 2.40 8.69 22.79
C THR A 232 3.23 8.93 21.52
N PRO A 233 4.57 9.06 21.62
CA PRO A 233 5.42 9.22 20.46
C PRO A 233 5.29 8.03 19.50
N ILE A 234 5.02 8.32 18.23
CA ILE A 234 4.87 7.31 17.19
C ILE A 234 5.68 7.67 15.94
N LEU A 235 6.45 6.70 15.45
CA LEU A 235 7.18 6.82 14.19
C LEU A 235 6.82 5.68 13.24
N SER A 236 6.43 6.02 12.01
CA SER A 236 6.10 5.06 10.96
C SER A 236 7.18 5.00 9.89
N LEU A 237 7.81 3.84 9.73
CA LEU A 237 8.76 3.54 8.66
C LEU A 237 8.04 2.89 7.47
N CYS A 238 8.19 3.50 6.29
CA CYS A 238 7.55 3.05 5.05
C CYS A 238 8.59 2.57 4.03
N GLY A 239 8.32 1.46 3.34
CA GLY A 239 9.25 0.85 2.39
C GLY A 239 9.34 1.56 1.02
N GLY A 240 8.39 2.46 0.72
CA GLY A 240 8.31 3.15 -0.55
C GLY A 240 7.80 2.25 -1.67
N ALA A 241 8.20 2.52 -2.91
CA ALA A 241 7.68 1.82 -4.09
C ALA A 241 8.03 0.32 -4.17
N THR A 242 9.00 -0.15 -3.39
CA THR A 242 9.40 -1.57 -3.34
C THR A 242 8.41 -2.44 -2.54
N ASP A 243 7.59 -1.82 -1.67
CA ASP A 243 6.51 -2.53 -0.97
C ASP A 243 5.34 -2.78 -1.93
N MET A 244 5.20 -4.03 -2.38
CA MET A 244 4.15 -4.45 -3.30
C MET A 244 2.92 -5.04 -2.60
N MET A 245 2.96 -5.25 -1.28
CA MET A 245 1.81 -5.74 -0.52
C MET A 245 0.90 -4.59 -0.09
N ILE A 246 1.50 -3.45 0.23
CA ILE A 246 0.79 -2.27 0.71
C ILE A 246 1.22 -1.06 -0.11
N PRO A 247 0.28 -0.34 -0.75
CA PRO A 247 0.59 0.94 -1.35
C PRO A 247 1.13 1.89 -0.28
N SER A 248 2.39 2.34 -0.42
CA SER A 248 3.08 3.11 0.62
C SER A 248 2.43 4.45 0.96
N GLU A 249 1.53 4.97 0.12
CA GLU A 249 0.68 6.13 0.45
C GLU A 249 -0.28 5.82 1.61
N SER A 250 -0.56 4.55 1.84
CA SER A 250 -1.36 4.09 2.97
C SER A 250 -0.58 4.01 4.28
N CYS A 251 0.75 4.12 4.23
CA CYS A 251 1.64 3.96 5.39
C CYS A 251 1.88 5.27 6.18
N VAL A 252 1.41 6.39 5.65
CA VAL A 252 1.54 7.72 6.26
C VAL A 252 0.66 7.84 7.50
N LEU A 253 1.17 8.44 8.57
CA LEU A 253 0.39 8.70 9.77
C LEU A 253 -0.57 9.88 9.55
N PRO A 254 -1.78 9.86 10.14
CA PRO A 254 -2.69 10.99 10.04
C PRO A 254 -2.06 12.24 10.69
N PRO A 255 -2.33 13.45 10.14
CA PRO A 255 -1.80 14.70 10.68
C PRO A 255 -2.28 14.94 12.13
N SER A 256 -1.49 15.66 12.90
CA SER A 256 -1.92 16.18 14.21
C SER A 256 -2.95 17.29 14.00
N THR A 257 -3.93 17.39 14.90
CA THR A 257 -4.93 18.48 14.90
C THR A 257 -4.70 19.49 16.03
N HIS A 258 -3.67 19.28 16.87
CA HIS A 258 -3.42 20.08 18.07
C HIS A 258 -2.20 21.02 17.94
N PRO A 259 -2.21 22.19 18.64
CA PRO A 259 -1.11 23.16 18.61
C PRO A 259 0.19 22.66 19.25
N GLU A 260 0.09 21.81 20.27
CA GLU A 260 1.22 21.08 20.85
C GLU A 260 1.27 19.70 20.20
N GLU A 261 1.97 19.61 19.07
CA GLU A 261 1.98 18.38 18.28
C GLU A 261 2.73 17.27 19.03
N PRO A 262 2.06 16.15 19.38
CA PRO A 262 2.77 14.98 19.88
C PRO A 262 3.73 14.47 18.81
N PHE A 263 4.85 13.87 19.22
CA PHE A 263 5.84 13.40 18.25
C PHE A 263 5.25 12.32 17.34
N ARG A 264 4.95 12.71 16.10
CA ARG A 264 4.32 11.87 15.08
C ARG A 264 5.02 12.09 13.76
N ARG A 265 5.79 11.10 13.30
CA ARG A 265 6.54 11.22 12.04
C ARG A 265 6.41 9.98 11.17
N THR A 266 6.27 10.21 9.88
CA THR A 266 6.44 9.18 8.85
C THR A 266 7.80 9.39 8.19
N VAL A 267 8.54 8.31 7.98
CA VAL A 267 9.84 8.33 7.30
C VAL A 267 9.90 7.17 6.31
N PHE A 268 10.20 7.47 5.06
CA PHE A 268 10.41 6.44 4.05
C PHE A 268 11.86 5.95 4.12
N SER A 269 12.08 4.66 3.93
CA SER A 269 13.41 4.03 4.02
C SER A 269 14.41 4.57 2.99
N SER A 270 13.93 5.12 1.87
CA SER A 270 14.74 5.82 0.87
C SER A 270 15.25 7.19 1.35
N ALA A 271 14.52 7.84 2.27
CA ALA A 271 14.94 9.10 2.90
C ALA A 271 15.71 8.88 4.20
N LEU A 272 15.46 7.77 4.90
CA LEU A 272 16.09 7.42 6.17
C LEU A 272 17.61 7.56 6.06
N GLU A 273 18.15 8.55 6.77
CA GLU A 273 19.58 8.88 6.73
C GLU A 273 20.42 7.64 7.05
N GLY A 274 21.43 7.33 6.24
CA GLY A 274 22.30 6.16 6.36
C GLY A 274 21.68 4.82 5.93
N ALA A 275 20.40 4.78 5.52
CA ALA A 275 19.80 3.63 4.86
C ALA A 275 19.62 3.84 3.36
N TRP A 276 18.98 4.96 2.97
CA TRP A 276 18.78 5.42 1.59
C TRP A 276 18.33 4.35 0.58
N THR A 277 17.53 3.37 1.02
CA THR A 277 17.14 2.22 0.20
C THR A 277 15.63 2.04 0.22
N GLY A 278 15.03 1.80 -0.94
CA GLY A 278 13.71 1.18 -1.03
C GLY A 278 13.74 -0.20 -0.39
N VAL A 279 12.68 -0.55 0.34
CA VAL A 279 12.60 -1.81 1.09
C VAL A 279 11.26 -2.47 0.83
N GLY A 280 11.29 -3.76 0.50
CA GLY A 280 10.06 -4.55 0.32
C GLY A 280 9.33 -4.81 1.63
N HIS A 281 8.09 -5.30 1.53
CA HIS A 281 7.22 -5.47 2.69
C HIS A 281 7.82 -6.35 3.78
N ARG A 282 8.49 -7.45 3.39
CA ARG A 282 9.09 -8.43 4.31
C ARG A 282 10.49 -8.00 4.71
N GLU A 283 11.20 -7.38 3.79
CA GLU A 283 12.54 -6.83 3.92
C GLU A 283 12.59 -5.79 5.04
N MET A 284 11.49 -5.09 5.31
CA MET A 284 11.40 -4.05 6.34
C MET A 284 11.93 -4.47 7.72
N VAL A 285 11.73 -5.74 8.11
CA VAL A 285 12.15 -6.23 9.44
C VAL A 285 13.55 -6.86 9.48
N TRP A 286 14.19 -7.09 8.32
CA TRP A 286 15.51 -7.74 8.27
C TRP A 286 16.57 -7.00 7.46
N CYS A 287 16.18 -6.05 6.63
CA CYS A 287 17.09 -5.18 5.89
C CYS A 287 18.04 -4.52 6.87
N HIS A 288 19.34 -4.77 6.71
CA HIS A 288 20.31 -4.42 7.74
C HIS A 288 20.35 -2.93 8.05
N GLN A 289 20.32 -2.10 7.00
CA GLN A 289 20.33 -0.65 7.08
C GLN A 289 19.19 -0.09 7.94
N VAL A 290 18.00 -0.70 7.85
CA VAL A 290 16.81 -0.29 8.61
C VAL A 290 16.84 -0.89 10.02
N ARG A 291 16.98 -2.21 10.13
CA ARG A 291 16.91 -2.91 11.43
C ARG A 291 17.94 -2.40 12.43
N TRP A 292 19.14 -2.02 11.94
CA TRP A 292 20.23 -1.57 12.80
C TRP A 292 19.85 -0.25 13.48
N ARG A 293 19.22 0.66 12.73
CA ARG A 293 18.75 1.95 13.24
C ARG A 293 17.54 1.81 14.15
N VAL A 294 16.59 0.93 13.81
CA VAL A 294 15.43 0.63 14.67
C VAL A 294 15.89 0.05 16.02
N ALA A 295 16.83 -0.90 16.00
CA ALA A 295 17.40 -1.45 17.22
C ALA A 295 18.14 -0.40 18.05
N ARG A 296 18.89 0.49 17.39
CA ARG A 296 19.61 1.57 18.06
C ARG A 296 18.68 2.60 18.69
N ALA A 297 17.62 2.99 17.98
CA ALA A 297 16.58 3.87 18.50
C ALA A 297 15.91 3.28 19.73
N ALA A 298 15.58 1.98 19.71
CA ALA A 298 14.96 1.29 20.84
C ALA A 298 15.87 1.22 22.08
N LEU A 299 17.18 1.00 21.88
CA LEU A 299 18.16 0.98 22.97
C LEU A 299 18.24 2.34 23.68
N GLU A 300 18.18 3.44 22.92
CA GLU A 300 18.25 4.78 23.50
C GLU A 300 16.92 5.26 24.07
N LEU A 301 15.78 4.86 23.48
CA LEU A 301 14.43 5.20 23.98
C LEU A 301 14.23 4.81 25.46
N ALA A 302 14.87 3.73 25.88
CA ALA A 302 14.85 3.22 27.24
C ALA A 302 15.35 4.24 28.29
N ALA A 303 16.23 5.17 27.92
CA ALA A 303 16.80 6.16 28.84
C ALA A 303 15.98 7.46 28.95
N ALA A 304 14.93 7.64 28.15
CA ALA A 304 14.11 8.85 28.19
C ALA A 304 12.83 8.67 29.02
N ASP A 305 12.63 9.58 29.97
CA ASP A 305 11.49 9.55 30.90
C ASP A 305 10.26 10.36 30.42
N SER A 306 10.41 11.17 29.37
CA SER A 306 9.32 12.02 28.85
C SER A 306 8.96 11.73 27.39
N PRO A 307 7.69 11.92 26.97
CA PRO A 307 7.28 11.79 25.56
C PRO A 307 8.11 12.67 24.61
N VAL A 308 8.44 13.90 25.02
CA VAL A 308 9.26 14.83 24.24
C VAL A 308 10.67 14.27 24.04
N GLY A 309 11.32 13.79 25.12
CA GLY A 309 12.65 13.18 25.04
C GLY A 309 12.67 11.94 24.16
N ARG A 310 11.64 11.10 24.23
CA ARG A 310 11.47 9.93 23.36
C ARG A 310 11.30 10.32 21.89
N GLY A 311 10.55 11.38 21.61
CA GLY A 311 10.42 11.96 20.27
C GLY A 311 11.77 12.44 19.71
N LEU A 312 12.59 13.11 20.53
CA LEU A 312 13.93 13.55 20.12
C LEU A 312 14.85 12.36 19.76
N ILE A 313 14.76 11.25 20.49
CA ILE A 313 15.53 10.04 20.21
C ILE A 313 15.07 9.39 18.89
N LEU A 314 13.76 9.30 18.67
CA LEU A 314 13.20 8.80 17.43
C LEU A 314 13.65 9.66 16.24
N ASP A 315 13.57 10.99 16.36
CA ASP A 315 14.04 11.91 15.30
C ASP A 315 15.55 11.77 15.07
N ARG A 316 16.36 11.63 16.12
CA ARG A 316 17.81 11.47 15.98
C ARG A 316 18.18 10.23 15.15
N TRP A 317 17.59 9.08 15.45
CA TRP A 317 18.01 7.79 14.87
C TRP A 317 17.26 7.43 13.58
N LEU A 318 16.04 7.93 13.43
CA LEU A 318 15.12 7.59 12.35
C LEU A 318 14.66 8.82 11.54
N ARG A 319 15.47 9.89 11.46
CA ARG A 319 15.24 11.08 10.60
C ARG A 319 15.35 10.80 9.10
N ASP A 320 14.65 11.64 8.33
CA ASP A 320 14.67 11.72 6.87
C ASP A 320 15.53 12.88 6.32
N GLY A 321 16.01 13.76 7.20
CA GLY A 321 16.84 14.91 6.84
C GLY A 321 16.07 16.13 6.29
N HIS A 322 14.73 16.15 6.36
CA HIS A 322 13.93 17.31 5.91
C HIS A 322 13.71 18.36 6.99
N ALA A 323 13.88 17.98 8.25
CA ALA A 323 13.87 18.91 9.38
C ALA A 323 15.28 19.10 9.95
N LEU A 324 15.57 20.31 10.41
CA LEU A 324 16.79 20.59 11.16
C LEU A 324 16.84 19.73 12.44
N PRO A 325 18.01 19.20 12.81
CA PRO A 325 18.20 18.50 14.08
C PRO A 325 17.69 19.32 15.27
N PRO A 326 16.84 18.75 16.14
CA PRO A 326 16.27 19.50 17.26
C PRO A 326 17.30 19.87 18.34
N THR A 327 18.48 19.25 18.33
CA THR A 327 19.61 19.56 19.22
C THR A 327 20.47 20.72 18.73
N LEU A 328 20.16 21.33 17.58
CA LEU A 328 20.81 22.56 17.15
C LEU A 328 20.52 23.67 18.17
N PRO A 329 21.55 24.43 18.61
CA PRO A 329 21.37 25.56 19.51
C PRO A 329 20.31 26.54 18.96
N SER A 330 19.42 27.01 19.84
CA SER A 330 18.47 28.08 19.51
C SER A 330 19.25 29.38 19.28
N ASP A 331 18.82 30.20 18.32
CA ASP A 331 19.42 31.51 18.03
C ASP A 331 19.44 32.35 19.32
N GLY A 332 20.60 32.54 19.95
CA GLY A 332 20.64 33.22 21.24
C GLY A 332 21.96 33.23 22.02
N ILE A 333 22.95 32.42 21.67
CA ILE A 333 24.31 32.60 22.22
C ILE A 333 25.17 33.18 21.08
N ASP A 334 25.22 34.51 21.03
CA ASP A 334 26.14 35.27 20.19
C ASP A 334 27.56 35.11 20.77
N ASP A 335 28.08 33.88 20.76
CA ASP A 335 29.47 33.62 21.15
C ASP A 335 30.34 34.12 19.99
N THR A 336 30.55 35.44 19.98
CA THR A 336 31.43 36.10 19.01
C THR A 336 32.84 35.61 19.26
N THR A 337 33.24 34.57 18.56
CA THR A 337 34.58 34.03 18.63
C THR A 337 35.49 34.86 17.74
N VAL A 338 36.65 35.26 18.28
CA VAL A 338 37.72 35.91 17.52
C VAL A 338 38.73 34.82 17.17
N PRO A 339 38.76 34.33 15.93
CA PRO A 339 39.72 33.31 15.54
C PRO A 339 41.16 33.82 15.64
N PRO A 340 42.12 33.01 16.15
CA PRO A 340 43.52 33.43 16.27
C PRO A 340 44.16 33.65 14.91
N ARG A 341 44.91 34.75 14.77
CA ARG A 341 45.49 35.25 13.49
C ARG A 341 46.32 34.20 12.73
N SER A 342 47.02 33.31 13.44
CA SER A 342 47.83 32.24 12.84
C SER A 342 47.02 31.11 12.18
N SER A 343 45.72 31.04 12.43
CA SER A 343 44.82 29.98 11.93
C SER A 343 43.86 30.45 10.84
N LEU A 344 43.92 31.73 10.45
CA LEU A 344 43.01 32.37 9.50
C LEU A 344 43.58 32.37 8.08
N GLU A 345 42.80 31.89 7.12
CA GLU A 345 43.13 31.88 5.70
C GLU A 345 41.99 32.54 4.91
N MET A 346 42.25 33.65 4.24
CA MET A 346 41.25 34.34 3.40
C MET A 346 41.35 33.81 1.97
N LEU A 347 40.24 33.28 1.45
CA LEU A 347 40.17 32.82 0.07
C LEU A 347 39.87 34.00 -0.88
N PRO A 348 40.38 33.97 -2.13
CA PRO A 348 40.05 34.97 -3.14
C PRO A 348 38.55 35.00 -3.45
N ALA A 349 38.07 36.15 -3.96
CA ALA A 349 36.71 36.25 -4.48
C ALA A 349 36.44 35.18 -5.54
N ASP A 350 35.20 34.66 -5.56
CA ASP A 350 34.71 33.67 -6.52
C ASP A 350 35.45 32.32 -6.51
N THR A 351 36.20 32.01 -5.44
CA THR A 351 36.83 30.70 -5.25
C THR A 351 36.02 29.80 -4.31
N GLN A 352 35.93 28.51 -4.66
CA GLN A 352 35.34 27.49 -3.79
C GLN A 352 36.40 26.95 -2.82
N LEU A 353 36.01 26.67 -1.58
CA LEU A 353 36.82 25.91 -0.64
C LEU A 353 36.86 24.46 -1.12
N VAL A 354 38.06 23.90 -1.35
CA VAL A 354 38.24 22.48 -1.70
C VAL A 354 39.48 21.95 -1.01
N LEU A 355 39.30 21.06 -0.03
CA LEU A 355 40.40 20.40 0.68
C LEU A 355 40.22 18.89 0.60
N LYS A 356 41.15 18.20 -0.08
CA LYS A 356 41.12 16.73 -0.24
C LYS A 356 41.69 15.96 0.96
N HIS A 357 42.48 16.62 1.80
CA HIS A 357 43.16 16.04 2.98
C HIS A 357 43.32 17.12 4.07
N PRO A 358 42.23 17.56 4.71
CA PRO A 358 42.26 18.62 5.71
C PRO A 358 43.04 18.17 6.95
N GLN A 359 44.10 18.91 7.30
CA GLN A 359 44.94 18.65 8.47
C GLN A 359 45.02 19.86 9.39
N GLY A 360 44.99 19.60 10.70
CA GLY A 360 45.07 20.61 11.74
C GLY A 360 43.81 21.48 11.85
N THR A 361 43.89 22.49 12.70
CA THR A 361 42.81 23.46 12.93
C THR A 361 43.06 24.72 12.12
N ARG A 362 42.13 25.07 11.21
CA ARG A 362 42.19 26.31 10.41
C ARG A 362 40.80 26.87 10.17
N THR A 363 40.71 28.19 10.01
CA THR A 363 39.49 28.90 9.66
C THR A 363 39.65 29.55 8.29
N TYR A 364 38.84 29.13 7.32
CA TYR A 364 38.80 29.69 5.97
C TYR A 364 37.71 30.74 5.88
N LEU A 365 38.05 31.96 5.44
CA LEU A 365 37.10 33.04 5.21
C LEU A 365 36.80 33.15 3.72
N LEU A 366 35.56 32.88 3.34
CA LEU A 366 35.08 32.95 1.96
C LEU A 366 34.33 34.27 1.75
N PRO A 367 34.81 35.16 0.87
CA PRO A 367 34.15 36.45 0.62
C PRO A 367 32.79 36.23 -0.04
N ILE A 368 31.76 36.89 0.49
CA ILE A 368 30.40 36.84 -0.07
C ILE A 368 30.43 37.57 -1.43
N PRO A 369 30.03 36.93 -2.53
CA PRO A 369 30.04 37.56 -3.85
C PRO A 369 29.12 38.79 -3.87
N THR A 370 29.60 39.91 -4.42
CA THR A 370 28.75 41.08 -4.64
C THR A 370 27.91 40.86 -5.90
N PRO A 371 26.57 40.87 -5.83
CA PRO A 371 25.76 40.73 -7.03
C PRO A 371 26.01 41.91 -7.99
N PRO A 372 25.94 41.67 -9.32
CA PRO A 372 26.04 42.75 -10.29
C PRO A 372 24.94 43.80 -10.06
N THR A 373 25.31 45.08 -10.19
CA THR A 373 24.52 46.27 -9.82
C THR A 373 23.02 46.16 -10.10
N GLY A 374 22.20 46.19 -9.03
CA GLY A 374 20.75 46.39 -9.07
C GLY A 374 19.87 45.15 -8.84
N ALA A 375 20.42 43.92 -8.80
CA ALA A 375 19.63 42.72 -8.55
C ALA A 375 19.79 42.20 -7.09
N LYS A 376 18.67 41.96 -6.40
CA LYS A 376 18.66 41.14 -5.16
C LYS A 376 18.84 39.68 -5.57
N ALA A 377 20.08 39.21 -5.68
CA ALA A 377 20.35 37.80 -5.89
C ALA A 377 20.22 37.05 -4.55
N ASN A 378 19.30 36.08 -4.47
CA ASN A 378 19.27 35.13 -3.35
C ASN A 378 20.46 34.18 -3.53
N MET A 379 21.48 34.33 -2.68
CA MET A 379 22.64 33.45 -2.68
C MET A 379 22.52 32.44 -1.55
N LYS A 380 22.96 31.22 -1.81
CA LYS A 380 23.02 30.16 -0.82
C LYS A 380 24.46 29.68 -0.68
N PHE A 381 24.90 29.50 0.55
CA PHE A 381 26.16 28.85 0.85
C PHE A 381 25.92 27.35 0.99
N VAL A 382 26.71 26.54 0.29
CA VAL A 382 26.65 25.07 0.35
C VAL A 382 28.00 24.55 0.83
N LEU A 383 27.98 23.63 1.79
CA LEU A 383 29.14 22.92 2.30
C LEU A 383 28.88 21.41 2.32
N LEU A 384 29.84 20.65 1.81
CA LEU A 384 29.84 19.20 1.71
C LEU A 384 31.06 18.65 2.46
N ILE A 385 30.85 17.72 3.36
CA ILE A 385 31.93 17.10 4.15
C ILE A 385 31.82 15.58 4.07
N SER A 386 32.87 14.91 3.59
CA SER A 386 32.90 13.45 3.51
C SER A 386 33.27 12.82 4.85
N GLN A 387 32.39 11.96 5.35
CA GLN A 387 32.52 11.19 6.59
C GLN A 387 32.86 12.02 7.85
N GLY A 388 32.75 13.34 7.79
CA GLY A 388 33.00 14.25 8.91
C GLY A 388 31.73 14.60 9.67
N SER A 389 31.81 15.67 10.46
CA SER A 389 30.67 16.19 11.24
C SER A 389 30.48 17.70 11.08
N VAL A 390 29.22 18.14 11.07
CA VAL A 390 28.82 19.55 11.19
C VAL A 390 27.75 19.63 12.26
N GLY A 391 28.07 20.27 13.38
CA GLY A 391 27.18 20.30 14.54
C GLY A 391 26.78 18.89 14.98
N PRO A 392 25.48 18.60 15.19
CA PRO A 392 25.02 17.30 15.67
C PRO A 392 24.93 16.21 14.58
N VAL A 393 25.18 16.53 13.30
CA VAL A 393 25.03 15.59 12.18
C VAL A 393 26.37 15.01 11.76
N ALA A 394 26.43 13.68 11.76
CA ALA A 394 27.61 12.89 11.40
C ALA A 394 27.17 11.45 11.03
N PRO A 395 27.97 10.70 10.26
CA PRO A 395 27.86 9.23 10.21
C PRO A 395 28.04 8.61 11.60
N GLN A 396 27.73 7.32 11.76
CA GLN A 396 27.82 6.65 13.07
C GLN A 396 29.25 6.65 13.63
N LYS A 397 30.25 6.46 12.77
CA LYS A 397 31.68 6.49 13.11
C LYS A 397 32.36 7.52 12.21
N PRO A 398 32.23 8.82 12.53
CA PRO A 398 32.82 9.86 11.70
C PRO A 398 34.35 9.82 11.78
N LEU A 399 35.01 10.31 10.73
CA LEU A 399 36.41 10.66 10.77
C LEU A 399 36.63 11.82 11.76
N SER A 400 37.89 12.06 12.15
CA SER A 400 38.25 13.17 13.04
C SER A 400 38.02 14.56 12.43
N LEU A 401 37.46 14.65 11.22
CA LEU A 401 37.13 15.87 10.50
C LEU A 401 35.84 16.50 11.04
N LYS A 402 35.95 17.70 11.61
CA LYS A 402 34.81 18.51 12.07
C LYS A 402 34.81 19.86 11.39
N ALA A 403 33.64 20.41 11.14
CA ALA A 403 33.51 21.79 10.68
C ALA A 403 32.40 22.57 11.39
N GLU A 404 32.66 23.86 11.55
CA GLU A 404 31.75 24.86 12.08
C GLU A 404 31.62 26.00 11.07
N VAL A 405 30.39 26.38 10.74
CA VAL A 405 30.10 27.44 9.76
C VAL A 405 29.63 28.69 10.50
N SER A 406 30.22 29.82 10.14
CA SER A 406 30.00 31.11 10.79
C SER A 406 29.81 32.23 9.78
N LYS A 407 29.06 33.26 10.16
CA LYS A 407 28.97 34.54 9.44
C LYS A 407 29.97 35.52 10.06
N CYS A 408 30.82 36.14 9.24
CA CYS A 408 31.94 36.95 9.69
C CYS A 408 31.92 38.36 9.09
N GLY A 409 32.27 39.36 9.92
CA GLY A 409 32.32 40.78 9.56
C GLY A 409 33.56 41.48 10.13
N GLY A 410 33.98 42.58 9.51
CA GLY A 410 35.16 43.34 9.94
C GLY A 410 35.62 44.44 8.97
N ARG A 411 36.48 45.35 9.46
CA ARG A 411 37.10 46.42 8.65
C ARG A 411 38.43 46.00 8.00
N GLY A 412 38.95 44.81 8.32
CA GLY A 412 40.16 44.20 7.75
C GLY A 412 40.48 42.87 8.43
N ALA A 413 41.61 42.24 8.08
CA ALA A 413 42.05 40.95 8.64
C ALA A 413 42.30 40.97 10.16
N ASP A 414 42.45 42.16 10.77
CA ASP A 414 42.85 42.35 12.16
C ASP A 414 41.65 42.56 13.12
N GLU A 415 40.43 42.70 12.60
CA GLU A 415 39.18 42.85 13.38
C GLU A 415 38.05 41.97 12.80
N VAL A 416 38.29 40.67 12.65
CA VAL A 416 37.25 39.74 12.20
C VAL A 416 36.45 39.24 13.40
N ARG A 417 35.14 39.48 13.39
CA ARG A 417 34.19 38.89 14.35
C ARG A 417 33.29 37.90 13.64
N CYS A 418 33.22 36.69 14.16
CA CYS A 418 32.40 35.62 13.61
C CYS A 418 31.33 35.20 14.60
N SER A 419 30.15 34.86 14.10
CA SER A 419 29.03 34.29 14.87
C SER A 419 28.50 33.08 14.11
N SER A 420 27.89 32.11 14.80
CA SER A 420 27.43 30.87 14.16
C SER A 420 26.39 31.16 13.06
N LEU A 421 26.50 30.46 11.93
CA LEU A 421 25.54 30.53 10.84
C LEU A 421 24.54 29.37 10.97
N ARG A 422 23.26 29.71 11.11
CA ARG A 422 22.17 28.74 11.16
C ARG A 422 21.94 28.14 9.76
N PRO A 423 21.91 26.80 9.60
CA PRO A 423 21.56 26.17 8.34
C PRO A 423 20.04 26.18 8.08
N ASP A 424 19.67 26.24 6.80
CA ASP A 424 18.32 25.89 6.32
C ASP A 424 18.20 24.38 6.09
N VAL A 425 19.30 23.76 5.66
CA VAL A 425 19.40 22.30 5.47
C VAL A 425 20.65 21.81 6.18
N LEU A 426 20.48 20.85 7.08
CA LEU A 426 21.58 20.12 7.71
C LEU A 426 21.21 18.65 7.78
N LYS A 427 21.81 17.82 6.92
CA LYS A 427 21.46 16.40 6.79
C LYS A 427 22.61 15.54 6.29
N LEU A 428 22.49 14.24 6.52
CA LEU A 428 23.38 13.24 5.92
C LEU A 428 22.85 12.84 4.52
N MET A 429 23.75 12.82 3.54
CA MET A 429 23.48 12.33 2.18
C MET A 429 24.41 11.16 1.83
N PRO A 430 24.03 10.28 0.90
CA PRO A 430 24.91 9.22 0.46
C PRO A 430 26.09 9.78 -0.35
N SER A 431 27.19 9.03 -0.36
CA SER A 431 28.36 9.28 -1.22
C SER A 431 28.58 8.10 -2.18
N PRO A 432 27.82 8.00 -3.28
CA PRO A 432 27.89 6.87 -4.21
C PRO A 432 29.28 6.65 -4.81
N ILE A 433 29.65 5.38 -5.00
CA ILE A 433 30.87 4.99 -5.72
C ILE A 433 30.70 5.28 -7.21
N LEU A 434 31.67 5.96 -7.81
CA LEU A 434 31.67 6.30 -9.23
C LEU A 434 31.48 5.05 -10.11
N GLY A 435 30.55 5.13 -11.08
CA GLY A 435 30.27 4.06 -12.03
C GLY A 435 29.42 2.90 -11.50
N ARG A 436 29.08 2.90 -10.20
CA ARG A 436 28.22 1.87 -9.59
C ARG A 436 26.80 2.41 -9.36
N PRO A 437 25.77 1.55 -9.41
CA PRO A 437 24.43 1.91 -8.95
C PRO A 437 24.45 2.22 -7.45
N PHE A 438 23.49 3.04 -7.02
CA PHE A 438 23.31 3.36 -5.61
C PHE A 438 21.83 3.20 -5.23
N PRO A 439 21.52 2.57 -4.09
CA PRO A 439 22.42 1.77 -3.26
C PRO A 439 23.02 0.58 -4.03
N ILE A 440 24.13 0.03 -3.54
CA ILE A 440 24.72 -1.16 -4.16
C ILE A 440 23.80 -2.36 -3.87
N PRO A 441 23.33 -3.10 -4.89
CA PRO A 441 22.44 -4.23 -4.68
C PRO A 441 23.01 -5.26 -3.70
N SER A 442 22.23 -5.68 -2.71
CA SER A 442 22.61 -6.62 -1.63
C SER A 442 23.71 -6.18 -0.65
N GLU A 443 24.40 -5.06 -0.89
CA GLU A 443 25.43 -4.50 -0.01
C GLU A 443 24.93 -3.24 0.72
N GLY A 444 24.19 -2.39 0.02
CA GLY A 444 23.61 -1.14 0.51
C GLY A 444 24.65 -0.11 0.92
N SER A 445 24.31 0.73 1.90
CA SER A 445 25.22 1.65 2.57
C SER A 445 25.67 1.11 3.93
N ASP A 446 26.89 1.45 4.35
CA ASP A 446 27.38 1.24 5.71
C ASP A 446 26.92 2.38 6.65
N GLU A 447 26.79 2.10 7.95
CA GLU A 447 26.38 3.10 8.95
C GLU A 447 27.40 4.24 9.12
N SER A 448 28.65 4.01 8.73
CA SER A 448 29.75 4.98 8.82
C SER A 448 29.95 5.75 7.51
N GLU A 449 29.22 5.41 6.45
CA GLU A 449 29.27 6.09 5.17
C GLU A 449 28.29 7.27 5.10
N GLY A 450 28.67 8.27 4.30
CA GLY A 450 27.84 9.43 4.04
C GLY A 450 28.64 10.73 4.02
N LEU A 451 28.01 11.76 3.46
CA LEU A 451 28.51 13.12 3.46
C LEU A 451 27.51 14.03 4.17
N VAL A 452 28.00 14.98 4.94
CA VAL A 452 27.16 15.98 5.61
C VAL A 452 26.94 17.15 4.66
N LEU A 453 25.68 17.46 4.38
CA LEU A 453 25.24 18.64 3.64
C LEU A 453 24.85 19.73 4.62
N PHE A 454 25.44 20.91 4.44
CA PHE A 454 25.02 22.15 5.09
C PHE A 454 24.64 23.16 4.00
N GLU A 455 23.44 23.71 4.07
CA GLU A 455 23.00 24.83 3.25
C GLU A 455 22.50 25.97 4.14
N ALA A 456 22.84 27.21 3.79
CA ALA A 456 22.32 28.40 4.44
C ALA A 456 22.15 29.56 3.44
N ASP A 457 21.02 30.25 3.52
CA ASP A 457 20.73 31.46 2.77
C ASP A 457 21.60 32.62 3.26
N ILE A 458 22.22 33.31 2.32
CA ILE A 458 23.14 34.41 2.57
C ILE A 458 22.54 35.70 2.02
N SER A 459 22.18 36.61 2.92
CA SER A 459 21.82 37.97 2.58
C SER A 459 23.02 38.89 2.81
N ALA A 460 23.57 39.45 1.74
CA ALA A 460 24.64 40.44 1.84
C ALA A 460 24.13 41.68 2.59
N THR A 461 24.77 42.01 3.71
CA THR A 461 24.52 43.22 4.50
C THR A 461 25.84 43.98 4.68
N GLU A 462 25.78 45.29 4.94
CA GLU A 462 27.00 46.10 5.09
C GLU A 462 27.96 45.59 6.20
N SER A 463 27.43 44.86 7.17
CA SER A 463 28.18 44.25 8.29
C SER A 463 28.77 42.86 8.00
N LEU A 464 28.22 42.11 7.03
CA LEU A 464 28.63 40.73 6.73
C LEU A 464 29.42 40.69 5.43
N LYS A 465 30.69 40.30 5.52
CA LYS A 465 31.61 40.26 4.36
C LYS A 465 32.06 38.86 3.98
N TRP A 466 32.09 37.93 4.94
CA TRP A 466 32.59 36.58 4.74
C TRP A 466 31.71 35.51 5.38
N VAL A 467 31.72 34.32 4.81
CA VAL A 467 31.35 33.08 5.48
C VAL A 467 32.64 32.41 5.97
N GLY A 468 32.74 32.19 7.27
CA GLY A 468 33.85 31.48 7.90
C GLY A 468 33.56 30.00 8.02
N VAL A 469 34.49 29.16 7.58
CA VAL A 469 34.46 27.70 7.78
C VAL A 469 35.66 27.34 8.64
N LYS A 470 35.42 27.08 9.92
CA LYS A 470 36.43 26.53 10.82
C LYS A 470 36.43 25.02 10.65
N MET A 471 37.59 24.46 10.34
CA MET A 471 37.81 23.02 10.26
C MET A 471 38.77 22.56 11.35
N ASP A 472 38.50 21.39 11.89
CA ASP A 472 39.40 20.62 12.72
C ASP A 472 39.65 19.28 12.02
N GLY A 473 40.82 19.14 11.39
CA GLY A 473 41.20 17.96 10.62
C GLY A 473 42.24 17.09 11.32
N GLY A 474 42.06 15.76 11.28
CA GLY A 474 43.06 14.77 11.70
C GLY A 474 43.85 14.16 10.53
N GLU A 475 44.74 13.20 10.79
CA GLU A 475 45.56 12.52 9.75
C GLU A 475 44.76 11.65 8.74
N SER A 476 43.42 11.65 8.80
CA SER A 476 42.52 10.77 8.04
C SER A 476 42.10 11.32 6.66
N ALA A 477 41.72 10.41 5.74
CA ALA A 477 41.40 10.64 4.32
C ALA A 477 40.03 11.29 4.01
N GLY A 478 39.56 12.24 4.82
CA GLY A 478 38.32 12.99 4.56
C GLY A 478 38.50 14.15 3.59
N TRP A 479 37.41 14.71 3.07
CA TRP A 479 37.46 15.93 2.25
C TRP A 479 36.34 16.91 2.64
N ILE A 480 36.58 18.20 2.41
CA ILE A 480 35.62 19.29 2.63
C ILE A 480 35.58 20.19 1.39
N MET A 481 34.37 20.55 0.98
CA MET A 481 34.12 21.41 -0.17
C MET A 481 33.00 22.39 0.14
N GLY A 482 33.16 23.66 -0.18
CA GLY A 482 32.10 24.64 0.02
C GLY A 482 32.20 25.86 -0.88
N GLY A 483 31.08 26.52 -1.11
CA GLY A 483 31.02 27.67 -2.00
C GLY A 483 29.64 28.29 -2.09
N PHE A 484 29.57 29.43 -2.77
CA PHE A 484 28.32 30.13 -3.02
C PHE A 484 27.68 29.65 -4.32
N VAL A 485 26.37 29.48 -4.29
CA VAL A 485 25.54 29.15 -5.44
C VAL A 485 24.37 30.12 -5.52
N MET A 486 23.94 30.44 -6.74
CA MET A 486 22.72 31.20 -6.97
C MET A 486 21.52 30.31 -6.69
N ASP A 487 20.59 30.74 -5.84
CA ASP A 487 19.37 29.98 -5.52
C ASP A 487 18.23 30.33 -6.49
N GLU A 488 18.50 30.20 -7.79
CA GLU A 488 17.49 30.33 -8.84
C GLU A 488 17.22 28.97 -9.47
N PRO A 489 16.05 28.35 -9.22
CA PRO A 489 15.73 27.06 -9.84
C PRO A 489 15.48 27.25 -11.34
N PHE A 490 15.94 26.28 -12.13
CA PHE A 490 15.49 26.15 -13.52
C PHE A 490 13.99 25.81 -13.51
N VAL A 491 13.15 26.72 -13.98
CA VAL A 491 11.70 26.51 -14.06
C VAL A 491 11.29 26.25 -15.50
N SER A 492 10.57 25.16 -15.74
CA SER A 492 10.02 24.84 -17.06
C SER A 492 8.51 24.61 -16.98
N GLY A 493 7.76 25.36 -17.79
CA GLY A 493 6.29 25.27 -17.86
C GLY A 493 5.74 24.05 -18.60
N VAL A 494 6.54 23.01 -18.84
CA VAL A 494 6.13 21.80 -19.56
C VAL A 494 5.06 21.05 -18.79
N SER A 495 3.96 20.72 -19.49
CA SER A 495 2.88 19.93 -18.92
C SER A 495 3.05 18.44 -19.19
N THR A 496 2.46 17.59 -18.35
CA THR A 496 2.50 16.13 -18.53
C THR A 496 1.87 15.70 -19.86
N PHE A 497 0.86 16.42 -20.34
CA PHE A 497 0.25 16.19 -21.66
C PHE A 497 1.28 16.25 -22.80
N LYS A 498 2.27 17.16 -22.73
CA LYS A 498 3.33 17.27 -23.74
C LYS A 498 4.27 16.05 -23.73
N LEU A 499 4.38 15.36 -22.60
CA LEU A 499 5.25 14.18 -22.42
C LEU A 499 4.55 12.84 -22.73
N LEU A 500 3.28 12.85 -23.14
CA LEU A 500 2.52 11.62 -23.45
C LEU A 500 3.19 10.76 -24.54
N LEU A 501 3.72 11.39 -25.59
CA LEU A 501 4.28 10.72 -26.78
C LEU A 501 5.73 11.12 -27.08
N GLY A 502 6.39 11.86 -26.19
CA GLY A 502 7.73 12.41 -26.45
C GLY A 502 8.54 12.64 -25.19
N SER A 503 9.72 13.21 -25.38
CA SER A 503 10.62 13.64 -24.32
C SER A 503 10.93 15.13 -24.46
N ILE A 504 11.43 15.72 -23.37
CA ILE A 504 12.08 17.03 -23.40
C ILE A 504 13.52 16.90 -22.93
N SER A 505 14.44 17.54 -23.64
CA SER A 505 15.82 17.68 -23.21
C SER A 505 15.97 18.94 -22.37
N VAL A 506 16.42 18.77 -21.13
CA VAL A 506 16.70 19.84 -20.18
C VAL A 506 18.20 20.13 -20.22
N PRO A 507 18.62 21.32 -20.68
CA PRO A 507 20.03 21.67 -20.74
C PRO A 507 20.61 21.85 -19.33
N LEU A 508 21.84 21.39 -19.13
CA LEU A 508 22.57 21.56 -17.87
C LEU A 508 23.57 22.71 -18.00
N SER A 509 23.07 23.94 -17.88
CA SER A 509 23.84 25.16 -18.14
C SER A 509 24.95 25.43 -17.12
N ASP A 510 24.84 24.88 -15.89
CA ASP A 510 25.77 25.15 -14.79
C ASP A 510 26.15 23.92 -13.96
N LEU A 511 26.80 22.94 -14.58
CA LEU A 511 27.39 21.79 -13.86
C LEU A 511 28.63 22.16 -13.02
N GLY A 512 29.06 23.42 -13.02
CA GLY A 512 30.16 23.92 -12.17
C GLY A 512 29.68 24.32 -10.77
N ALA A 513 28.39 24.60 -10.60
CA ALA A 513 27.79 24.87 -9.30
C ALA A 513 27.73 23.59 -8.44
N LEU A 514 27.87 23.78 -7.12
CA LEU A 514 27.74 22.69 -6.14
C LEU A 514 26.30 22.16 -6.04
N ARG A 515 25.33 22.96 -6.49
CA ARG A 515 23.90 22.72 -6.40
C ARG A 515 23.20 23.36 -7.60
N ALA A 516 22.29 22.62 -8.23
CA ALA A 516 21.36 23.14 -9.23
C ALA A 516 19.96 22.56 -8.99
N SER A 517 18.94 23.40 -8.94
CA SER A 517 17.55 22.99 -8.68
C SER A 517 16.69 23.08 -9.93
N PHE A 518 15.81 22.10 -10.13
CA PHE A 518 14.93 22.02 -11.29
C PHE A 518 13.48 21.87 -10.82
N HIS A 519 12.60 22.71 -11.35
CA HIS A 519 11.20 22.74 -10.99
C HIS A 519 10.29 22.72 -12.23
N PHE A 520 9.40 21.74 -12.25
CA PHE A 520 8.41 21.56 -13.31
C PHE A 520 6.99 21.61 -12.71
N PRO A 521 6.44 22.82 -12.50
CA PRO A 521 5.18 23.00 -11.78
C PRO A 521 3.96 22.38 -12.47
N ASN A 522 4.01 22.26 -13.81
CA ASN A 522 2.90 21.74 -14.62
C ASN A 522 2.97 20.22 -14.85
N LEU A 523 3.93 19.53 -14.25
CA LEU A 523 3.99 18.06 -14.26
C LEU A 523 3.14 17.49 -13.13
N LEU A 524 2.19 16.63 -13.48
CA LEU A 524 1.32 15.95 -12.52
C LEU A 524 2.17 15.14 -11.54
N SER A 525 2.09 15.51 -10.26
CA SER A 525 2.69 14.78 -9.14
C SER A 525 1.63 13.84 -8.56
N ASN A 526 1.60 12.60 -9.06
CA ASN A 526 0.64 11.59 -8.64
C ASN A 526 1.27 10.20 -8.67
N ALA A 527 0.93 9.36 -7.70
CA ALA A 527 1.43 7.99 -7.57
C ALA A 527 1.15 7.08 -8.77
N LEU A 528 0.22 7.48 -9.65
CA LEU A 528 -0.15 6.75 -10.86
C LEU A 528 0.72 7.10 -12.08
N ILE A 529 1.66 8.05 -11.97
CA ILE A 529 2.56 8.43 -13.07
C ILE A 529 4.01 8.30 -12.62
N VAL A 530 4.85 7.78 -13.52
CA VAL A 530 6.30 7.66 -13.30
C VAL A 530 7.01 8.39 -14.43
N TYR A 531 7.90 9.31 -14.06
CA TYR A 531 8.77 10.00 -15.00
C TYR A 531 10.11 9.28 -15.09
N ARG A 532 10.74 9.31 -16.26
CA ARG A 532 12.08 8.80 -16.50
C ARG A 532 13.02 9.93 -16.82
N ILE A 533 14.18 9.93 -16.18
CA ILE A 533 15.32 10.77 -16.55
C ILE A 533 16.35 9.89 -17.25
N SER A 534 16.81 10.34 -18.41
CA SER A 534 17.91 9.71 -19.14
C SER A 534 19.04 10.73 -19.32
N PRO A 535 20.18 10.58 -18.61
CA PRO A 535 21.30 11.49 -18.78
C PRO A 535 21.92 11.31 -20.18
N ARG A 536 22.19 12.43 -20.86
CA ARG A 536 22.89 12.47 -22.14
C ARG A 536 24.34 12.85 -21.92
N HIS A 537 25.22 11.89 -22.14
CA HIS A 537 26.66 12.07 -22.08
C HIS A 537 27.22 12.37 -23.47
N ARG A 538 28.23 13.25 -23.54
CA ARG A 538 28.99 13.52 -24.76
C ARG A 538 29.94 12.36 -25.00
N ILE A 539 30.07 11.92 -26.26
CA ILE A 539 31.12 10.98 -26.64
C ILE A 539 32.46 11.71 -26.51
N SER A 540 33.17 11.52 -25.40
CA SER A 540 34.46 12.16 -25.10
C SER A 540 35.49 11.12 -24.63
N ASP A 541 36.75 11.31 -25.03
CA ASP A 541 37.88 10.44 -24.64
C ASP A 541 38.28 10.58 -23.16
N LYS A 542 37.71 11.55 -22.42
CA LYS A 542 37.98 11.80 -21.00
C LYS A 542 36.69 11.74 -20.18
N PRO A 543 36.32 10.57 -19.64
CA PRO A 543 35.18 10.47 -18.72
C PRO A 543 35.41 11.33 -17.48
N CYS A 544 34.32 11.63 -16.75
CA CYS A 544 34.34 12.29 -15.44
C CYS A 544 35.42 11.68 -14.50
N ALA A 545 36.61 12.30 -14.46
CA ALA A 545 37.80 11.79 -13.78
C ALA A 545 37.91 12.35 -12.35
N ASP A 546 37.97 11.45 -11.36
CA ASP A 546 38.19 11.71 -9.92
C ASP A 546 37.38 12.88 -9.31
N PRO A 547 36.03 12.91 -9.46
CA PRO A 547 35.22 13.88 -8.73
C PRO A 547 35.19 13.55 -7.23
N LEU A 548 35.22 14.57 -6.37
CA LEU A 548 34.95 14.38 -4.93
C LEU A 548 33.51 13.92 -4.69
N LEU A 549 32.58 14.45 -5.49
CA LEU A 549 31.19 14.02 -5.58
C LEU A 549 30.79 14.05 -7.05
N ALA A 550 30.50 12.88 -7.62
CA ALA A 550 29.92 12.78 -8.96
C ALA A 550 28.49 13.35 -8.97
N PRO A 551 27.98 13.85 -10.11
CA PRO A 551 26.63 14.40 -10.19
C PRO A 551 25.58 13.44 -9.64
N LEU A 552 24.96 13.85 -8.53
CA LEU A 552 23.98 13.09 -7.76
C LEU A 552 22.64 13.80 -7.82
N LEU A 553 21.66 13.17 -8.47
CA LEU A 553 20.29 13.67 -8.53
C LEU A 553 19.55 13.27 -7.26
N VAL A 554 18.99 14.25 -6.57
CA VAL A 554 18.20 14.11 -5.34
C VAL A 554 16.77 14.50 -5.65
N HIS A 555 15.88 13.51 -5.63
CA HIS A 555 14.46 13.67 -5.91
C HIS A 555 13.67 13.58 -4.62
N THR A 556 13.06 14.68 -4.19
CA THR A 556 12.19 14.71 -3.00
C THR A 556 10.76 14.47 -3.45
N SER A 557 10.32 13.22 -3.37
CA SER A 557 9.03 12.77 -3.92
C SER A 557 7.86 13.02 -2.98
N HIS A 558 8.11 13.16 -1.68
CA HIS A 558 7.17 13.46 -0.60
C HIS A 558 7.93 14.24 0.49
N PRO A 559 7.27 15.02 1.38
CA PRO A 559 7.92 15.64 2.54
C PRO A 559 8.65 14.69 3.48
N SER A 560 8.46 13.38 3.30
CA SER A 560 9.06 12.31 4.09
C SER A 560 9.81 11.27 3.23
N GLU A 561 10.01 11.57 1.94
CA GLU A 561 10.60 10.63 0.97
C GLU A 561 11.57 11.34 0.03
N THR A 562 12.78 10.81 -0.07
CA THR A 562 13.84 11.28 -0.95
C THR A 562 14.47 10.07 -1.64
N HIS A 563 14.83 10.22 -2.91
CA HIS A 563 15.58 9.21 -3.66
C HIS A 563 16.86 9.82 -4.22
N TYR A 564 17.92 9.03 -4.27
CA TYR A 564 19.26 9.45 -4.66
C TYR A 564 19.71 8.65 -5.89
N PHE A 565 20.00 9.33 -6.99
CA PHE A 565 20.34 8.71 -8.28
C PHE A 565 21.67 9.24 -8.82
N PRO A 566 22.74 8.42 -8.82
CA PRO A 566 23.99 8.77 -9.49
C PRO A 566 23.76 8.84 -11.01
N LEU A 567 24.21 9.91 -11.67
CA LEU A 567 23.99 10.10 -13.11
C LEU A 567 25.05 9.43 -14.01
N ASN A 568 26.12 8.92 -13.40
CA ASN A 568 27.28 8.35 -14.09
C ASN A 568 27.25 6.81 -14.09
N VAL A 569 26.05 6.22 -14.17
CA VAL A 569 25.84 4.76 -14.21
C VAL A 569 25.56 4.30 -15.63
N ALA A 570 25.82 3.02 -15.92
CA ALA A 570 25.56 2.43 -17.23
C ALA A 570 24.13 2.73 -17.75
N PRO A 571 23.94 2.95 -19.07
CA PRO A 571 22.65 3.31 -19.67
C PRO A 571 21.50 2.31 -19.43
N SER A 572 21.83 1.08 -19.02
CA SER A 572 20.86 0.03 -18.70
C SER A 572 20.07 0.32 -17.42
N HIS A 573 20.56 1.19 -16.53
CA HIS A 573 19.86 1.56 -15.30
C HIS A 573 18.86 2.70 -15.57
N ARG A 574 17.58 2.47 -15.25
CA ARG A 574 16.52 3.48 -15.43
C ARG A 574 16.42 4.35 -14.19
N ILE A 575 16.60 5.66 -14.35
CA ILE A 575 16.32 6.64 -13.30
C ILE A 575 14.84 6.98 -13.37
N LEU A 576 14.06 6.46 -12.41
CA LEU A 576 12.61 6.58 -12.36
C LEU A 576 12.19 7.48 -11.19
N LEU A 577 11.54 8.59 -11.51
CA LEU A 577 11.00 9.54 -10.55
C LEU A 577 9.52 9.25 -10.33
N HIS A 578 9.18 8.88 -9.10
CA HIS A 578 7.82 8.55 -8.67
C HIS A 578 7.49 9.26 -7.36
N THR A 579 6.21 9.37 -7.03
CA THR A 579 5.74 10.01 -5.79
C THR A 579 4.70 9.17 -5.06
N HIS A 580 4.58 9.45 -3.76
CA HIS A 580 3.57 8.93 -2.85
C HIS A 580 2.67 10.05 -2.27
N ALA A 581 2.76 11.28 -2.79
CA ALA A 581 2.01 12.44 -2.28
C ALA A 581 0.50 12.39 -2.55
N ILE A 582 0.10 11.99 -3.76
CA ILE A 582 -1.31 11.90 -4.16
C ILE A 582 -1.57 10.52 -4.72
N ALA A 583 -2.57 9.82 -4.19
CA ALA A 583 -2.96 8.47 -4.63
C ALA A 583 -4.47 8.24 -4.54
N PRO A 584 -5.01 7.25 -5.26
CA PRO A 584 -6.41 6.87 -5.19
C PRO A 584 -6.90 6.62 -3.76
N HIS A 585 -7.97 7.30 -3.37
CA HIS A 585 -8.66 7.15 -2.09
C HIS A 585 -7.88 7.59 -0.83
N VAL A 586 -6.64 8.07 -0.97
CA VAL A 586 -5.83 8.64 0.12
C VAL A 586 -6.07 10.14 0.15
N HIS A 587 -6.34 10.70 1.32
CA HIS A 587 -6.49 12.14 1.47
C HIS A 587 -5.13 12.83 1.39
N SER A 588 -5.00 13.82 0.51
CA SER A 588 -3.80 14.65 0.43
C SER A 588 -4.10 16.02 1.02
N ASP A 589 -3.41 16.37 2.11
CA ASP A 589 -3.32 17.75 2.53
C ASP A 589 -2.54 18.51 1.43
N ARG A 590 -3.11 19.60 0.90
CA ARG A 590 -2.56 20.38 -0.23
C ARG A 590 -1.31 21.20 0.14
N ILE A 591 -0.48 20.69 1.05
CA ILE A 591 0.66 21.38 1.65
C ILE A 591 1.86 21.43 0.68
N LEU A 592 1.91 20.53 -0.30
CA LEU A 592 3.02 20.43 -1.25
C LEU A 592 2.88 21.36 -2.46
N PRO A 593 3.97 22.03 -2.89
CA PRO A 593 4.01 22.68 -4.19
C PRO A 593 3.69 21.66 -5.29
N PRO A 594 2.75 21.96 -6.20
CA PRO A 594 2.45 21.06 -7.30
C PRO A 594 3.65 20.98 -8.25
N GLY A 595 3.91 19.80 -8.80
CA GLY A 595 4.96 19.62 -9.81
C GLY A 595 5.97 18.52 -9.49
N LEU A 596 6.95 18.40 -10.37
CA LEU A 596 8.15 17.61 -10.18
C LEU A 596 9.29 18.53 -9.76
N TYR A 597 9.99 18.20 -8.68
CA TYR A 597 11.14 18.94 -8.17
C TYR A 597 12.31 18.00 -7.88
N PHE A 598 13.49 18.34 -8.40
CA PHE A 598 14.72 17.64 -8.05
C PHE A 598 15.91 18.59 -8.03
N THR A 599 16.91 18.22 -7.24
CA THR A 599 18.16 18.98 -7.09
C THR A 599 19.33 18.12 -7.51
N LEU A 600 20.30 18.71 -8.19
CA LEU A 600 21.56 18.07 -8.55
C LEU A 600 22.66 18.60 -7.63
N TYR A 601 23.37 17.71 -6.95
CA TYR A 601 24.60 18.04 -6.23
C TYR A 601 25.81 17.49 -6.97
N SER A 602 26.91 18.26 -6.99
CA SER A 602 28.13 17.88 -7.70
C SER A 602 29.33 18.57 -7.06
N SER A 603 30.51 18.00 -7.25
CA SER A 603 31.79 18.65 -6.90
C SER A 603 32.28 19.67 -7.94
N GLY A 604 31.52 19.90 -9.01
CA GLY A 604 31.84 20.91 -10.03
C GLY A 604 33.09 20.64 -10.86
N SER A 605 33.62 19.40 -10.87
CA SER A 605 34.88 19.09 -11.56
C SER A 605 34.77 19.23 -13.08
N LEU A 606 35.82 19.79 -13.69
CA LEU A 606 35.84 20.18 -15.11
C LEU A 606 35.51 19.02 -16.06
N GLY A 607 35.96 17.80 -15.73
CA GLY A 607 35.71 16.59 -16.53
C GLY A 607 34.24 16.17 -16.55
N CYS A 608 33.56 16.24 -15.41
CA CYS A 608 32.14 15.88 -15.31
C CYS A 608 31.24 16.95 -15.95
N LYS A 609 31.66 18.22 -15.91
CA LYS A 609 30.99 19.34 -16.60
C LYS A 609 31.00 19.19 -18.12
N SER A 610 32.05 18.61 -18.71
CA SER A 610 32.13 18.39 -20.16
C SER A 610 31.44 17.12 -20.65
N ASP A 611 31.23 16.15 -19.76
CA ASP A 611 30.67 14.83 -20.07
C ASP A 611 29.14 14.86 -20.12
N LEU A 612 28.49 15.33 -19.05
CA LEU A 612 27.03 15.37 -18.96
C LEU A 612 26.46 16.64 -19.63
N VAL A 613 25.66 16.51 -20.68
CA VAL A 613 25.19 17.66 -21.49
C VAL A 613 23.76 18.08 -21.16
N SER A 614 22.85 17.10 -21.08
CA SER A 614 21.43 17.35 -20.86
C SER A 614 20.75 16.16 -20.17
N LEU A 615 19.57 16.41 -19.61
CA LEU A 615 18.70 15.37 -19.07
C LEU A 615 17.46 15.23 -19.94
N ASP A 616 17.23 14.06 -20.52
CA ASP A 616 15.98 13.79 -21.24
C ASP A 616 14.92 13.31 -20.24
N LEU A 617 13.82 14.06 -20.16
CA LEU A 617 12.66 13.76 -19.31
C LEU A 617 11.51 13.24 -20.17
N SER A 618 10.96 12.08 -19.79
CA SER A 618 9.79 11.46 -20.46
C SER A 618 8.91 10.73 -19.45
N ILE A 619 7.72 10.27 -19.86
CA ILE A 619 6.91 9.32 -19.07
C ILE A 619 7.46 7.91 -19.30
N ASP A 620 7.65 7.13 -18.24
CA ASP A 620 7.89 5.68 -18.34
C ASP A 620 6.54 4.96 -18.32
N TRP A 621 6.00 4.66 -19.50
CA TRP A 621 4.68 4.02 -19.62
C TRP A 621 4.64 2.63 -19.00
N PHE A 622 5.74 1.88 -19.05
CA PHE A 622 5.78 0.54 -18.48
C PHE A 622 5.68 0.61 -16.96
N ALA A 623 6.49 1.46 -16.32
CA ALA A 623 6.40 1.67 -14.88
C ALA A 623 5.05 2.29 -14.47
N THR A 624 4.54 3.27 -15.23
CA THR A 624 3.23 3.92 -15.01
C THR A 624 2.10 2.90 -14.99
N LEU A 625 2.06 1.97 -15.96
CA LEU A 625 1.04 0.92 -16.02
C LEU A 625 1.15 -0.09 -14.86
N GLY A 626 2.37 -0.39 -14.39
CA GLY A 626 2.59 -1.21 -13.19
C GLY A 626 2.01 -0.58 -11.93
N ARG A 627 2.00 0.76 -11.84
CA ARG A 627 1.34 1.49 -10.73
C ARG A 627 -0.17 1.32 -10.77
N TRP A 628 -0.80 1.33 -11.94
CA TRP A 628 -2.27 1.24 -12.02
C TRP A 628 -2.79 -0.09 -11.51
N ALA A 629 -2.14 -1.18 -11.90
CA ALA A 629 -2.57 -2.53 -11.53
C ALA A 629 -2.51 -2.78 -10.01
N SER A 630 -1.45 -2.30 -9.35
CA SER A 630 -1.26 -2.45 -7.90
C SER A 630 -2.25 -1.62 -7.06
N ARG A 631 -2.83 -0.54 -7.60
CA ARG A 631 -3.80 0.31 -6.86
C ARG A 631 -5.27 -0.03 -7.13
N TYR A 632 -5.59 -0.61 -8.28
CA TYR A 632 -6.99 -0.83 -8.71
C TYR A 632 -7.43 -2.31 -8.72
N PHE A 633 -6.69 -3.22 -8.06
CA PHE A 633 -7.01 -4.65 -8.09
C PHE A 633 -8.41 -5.00 -7.57
N THR A 634 -8.91 -4.29 -6.56
CA THR A 634 -10.28 -4.47 -6.01
C THR A 634 -11.38 -3.93 -6.92
N VAL A 635 -11.05 -3.04 -7.86
CA VAL A 635 -12.01 -2.48 -8.82
C VAL A 635 -12.49 -3.55 -9.78
N LEU A 636 -11.61 -4.46 -10.19
CA LEU A 636 -11.95 -5.50 -11.17
C LEU A 636 -13.14 -6.38 -10.76
N PRO A 637 -13.14 -7.04 -9.58
CA PRO A 637 -14.27 -7.86 -9.15
C PRO A 637 -15.53 -7.02 -8.87
N THR A 638 -15.40 -5.81 -8.32
CA THR A 638 -16.56 -4.97 -8.01
C THR A 638 -17.23 -4.44 -9.27
N TRP A 639 -16.47 -3.95 -10.25
CA TRP A 639 -17.01 -3.50 -11.53
C TRP A 639 -17.52 -4.66 -12.39
N ALA A 640 -16.94 -5.86 -12.28
CA ALA A 640 -17.49 -7.05 -12.92
C ALA A 640 -18.90 -7.40 -12.37
N ILE A 641 -19.12 -7.27 -11.06
CA ILE A 641 -20.48 -7.35 -10.47
C ILE A 641 -21.38 -6.27 -11.07
N GLY A 642 -20.88 -5.04 -11.23
CA GLY A 642 -21.62 -3.95 -11.87
C GLY A 642 -22.04 -4.26 -13.31
N VAL A 643 -21.13 -4.82 -14.11
CA VAL A 643 -21.41 -5.29 -15.48
C VAL A 643 -22.49 -6.38 -15.47
N VAL A 644 -22.36 -7.40 -14.61
CA VAL A 644 -23.35 -8.48 -14.49
C VAL A 644 -24.72 -7.94 -14.03
N ALA A 645 -24.75 -6.96 -13.13
CA ALA A 645 -25.97 -6.32 -12.67
C ALA A 645 -26.68 -5.53 -13.80
N VAL A 646 -25.92 -4.83 -14.67
CA VAL A 646 -26.48 -4.20 -15.88
C VAL A 646 -27.04 -5.24 -16.84
N ILE A 647 -26.32 -6.34 -17.07
CA ILE A 647 -26.77 -7.45 -17.93
C ILE A 647 -28.08 -8.04 -17.39
N LEU A 648 -28.17 -8.29 -16.08
CA LEU A 648 -29.38 -8.75 -15.40
C LEU A 648 -30.55 -7.77 -15.55
N PHE A 649 -30.31 -6.48 -15.30
CA PHE A 649 -31.32 -5.43 -15.45
C PHE A 649 -31.90 -5.38 -16.88
N GLN A 650 -31.05 -5.56 -17.89
CA GLN A 650 -31.44 -5.56 -19.30
C GLN A 650 -32.15 -6.85 -19.70
N ALA A 651 -31.64 -8.02 -19.30
CA ALA A 651 -32.24 -9.31 -19.60
C ALA A 651 -33.64 -9.43 -19.01
N TRP A 652 -33.83 -8.98 -17.77
CA TRP A 652 -35.15 -9.00 -17.13
C TRP A 652 -36.08 -7.93 -17.70
N GLY A 653 -35.56 -6.75 -18.05
CA GLY A 653 -36.34 -5.73 -18.76
C GLY A 653 -36.85 -6.23 -20.11
N ALA A 654 -36.01 -6.95 -20.88
CA ALA A 654 -36.42 -7.58 -22.13
C ALA A 654 -37.51 -8.63 -21.89
N GLY A 655 -37.33 -9.53 -20.92
CA GLY A 655 -38.32 -10.54 -20.56
C GLY A 655 -39.66 -9.97 -20.10
N GLU A 656 -39.67 -8.83 -19.41
CA GLU A 656 -40.91 -8.14 -19.00
C GLU A 656 -41.69 -7.55 -20.19
N VAL A 657 -41.01 -7.20 -21.29
CA VAL A 657 -41.63 -6.61 -22.48
C VAL A 657 -42.03 -7.68 -23.50
N THR A 658 -41.13 -8.64 -23.76
CA THR A 658 -41.30 -9.65 -24.82
C THR A 658 -41.87 -10.97 -24.30
N GLY A 659 -41.92 -11.17 -22.98
CA GLY A 659 -42.24 -12.45 -22.36
C GLY A 659 -41.10 -13.49 -22.45
N GLN A 660 -39.96 -13.15 -23.07
CA GLN A 660 -38.82 -14.04 -23.26
C GLN A 660 -37.54 -13.43 -22.71
N VAL A 661 -36.92 -14.14 -21.77
CA VAL A 661 -35.63 -13.73 -21.19
C VAL A 661 -34.52 -14.21 -22.11
N PRO A 662 -33.64 -13.32 -22.61
CA PRO A 662 -32.54 -13.72 -23.47
C PRO A 662 -31.56 -14.64 -22.74
N ALA A 663 -30.80 -15.44 -23.49
CA ALA A 663 -29.71 -16.24 -22.92
C ALA A 663 -28.56 -15.32 -22.46
N VAL A 664 -27.68 -15.81 -21.56
CA VAL A 664 -26.52 -15.03 -21.09
C VAL A 664 -25.59 -14.63 -22.25
N GLU A 665 -25.38 -15.51 -23.23
CA GLU A 665 -24.55 -15.21 -24.40
C GLU A 665 -25.13 -14.07 -25.25
N GLU A 666 -26.45 -14.09 -25.46
CA GLU A 666 -27.15 -13.02 -26.19
C GLU A 666 -27.11 -11.70 -25.42
N SER A 667 -27.31 -11.76 -24.11
CA SER A 667 -27.26 -10.59 -23.22
C SER A 667 -25.86 -9.98 -23.18
N LEU A 668 -24.80 -10.81 -23.17
CA LEU A 668 -23.41 -10.36 -23.31
C LEU A 668 -23.16 -9.69 -24.66
N THR A 669 -23.64 -10.26 -25.77
CA THR A 669 -23.49 -9.63 -27.10
C THR A 669 -24.26 -8.32 -27.23
N THR A 670 -25.44 -8.22 -26.62
CA THR A 670 -26.23 -6.98 -26.59
C THR A 670 -25.54 -5.92 -25.73
N PHE A 671 -25.01 -6.31 -24.57
CA PHE A 671 -24.25 -5.44 -23.68
C PHE A 671 -23.00 -4.88 -24.36
N THR A 672 -22.16 -5.74 -24.96
CA THR A 672 -20.93 -5.29 -25.64
C THR A 672 -21.22 -4.44 -26.87
N GLY A 673 -22.32 -4.71 -27.58
CA GLY A 673 -22.71 -3.96 -28.78
C GLY A 673 -23.31 -2.58 -28.50
N THR A 674 -23.96 -2.37 -27.34
CA THR A 674 -24.72 -1.14 -27.08
C THR A 674 -24.38 -0.47 -25.75
N SER A 675 -24.62 -1.17 -24.64
CA SER A 675 -24.48 -0.68 -23.27
C SER A 675 -23.04 -0.30 -22.94
N LEU A 676 -22.08 -1.14 -23.32
CA LEU A 676 -20.67 -0.93 -23.08
C LEU A 676 -20.20 0.39 -23.71
N ARG A 677 -20.60 0.71 -24.95
CA ARG A 677 -20.24 1.97 -25.61
C ARG A 677 -20.71 3.18 -24.81
N ARG A 678 -21.94 3.15 -24.28
CA ARG A 678 -22.47 4.24 -23.44
C ARG A 678 -21.71 4.33 -22.12
N LEU A 679 -21.47 3.18 -21.47
CA LEU A 679 -20.74 3.13 -20.20
C LEU A 679 -19.28 3.58 -20.33
N LEU A 680 -18.61 3.32 -21.47
CA LEU A 680 -17.25 3.81 -21.74
C LEU A 680 -17.20 5.34 -21.86
N ILE A 681 -18.22 5.96 -22.47
CA ILE A 681 -18.31 7.43 -22.54
C ILE A 681 -18.60 7.99 -21.15
N CYS A 682 -19.55 7.38 -20.42
CA CYS A 682 -19.87 7.77 -19.05
C CYS A 682 -18.69 7.59 -18.10
N SER A 683 -17.87 6.55 -18.27
CA SER A 683 -16.72 6.29 -17.40
C SER A 683 -15.65 7.36 -17.56
N ILE A 684 -15.37 7.80 -18.79
CA ILE A 684 -14.47 8.94 -19.05
C ILE A 684 -15.05 10.22 -18.45
N ALA A 685 -16.32 10.52 -18.74
CA ALA A 685 -16.97 11.74 -18.28
C ALA A 685 -16.98 11.82 -16.74
N LEU A 686 -17.35 10.73 -16.07
CA LEU A 686 -17.39 10.67 -14.60
C LEU A 686 -15.99 10.76 -13.98
N SER A 687 -14.98 10.18 -14.63
CA SER A 687 -13.58 10.25 -14.20
C SER A 687 -12.99 11.67 -14.31
N ALA A 688 -13.54 12.50 -15.20
CA ALA A 688 -13.15 13.90 -15.37
C ALA A 688 -13.93 14.86 -14.44
N VAL A 689 -14.96 14.39 -13.74
CA VAL A 689 -15.67 15.18 -12.73
C VAL A 689 -14.86 15.15 -11.42
N PRO A 690 -14.64 16.29 -10.74
CA PRO A 690 -13.90 16.37 -9.48
C PRO A 690 -14.74 15.83 -8.30
N LEU A 691 -15.00 14.52 -8.33
CA LEU A 691 -15.64 13.82 -7.22
C LEU A 691 -14.67 13.68 -6.06
N ALA A 692 -15.19 13.69 -4.83
CA ALA A 692 -14.37 13.43 -3.64
C ALA A 692 -13.65 12.07 -3.74
N GLU A 693 -12.44 11.99 -3.21
CA GLU A 693 -11.52 10.84 -3.31
C GLU A 693 -12.14 9.52 -2.81
N LYS A 694 -13.21 9.58 -2.03
CA LYS A 694 -13.97 8.42 -1.57
C LYS A 694 -14.85 7.75 -2.62
N TYR A 695 -15.09 8.40 -3.76
CA TYR A 695 -15.97 7.93 -4.82
C TYR A 695 -15.18 7.51 -6.07
N TYR A 696 -15.82 6.68 -6.89
CA TYR A 696 -15.39 6.22 -8.20
C TYR A 696 -13.96 5.68 -8.22
N LEU A 697 -12.99 6.33 -8.87
CA LEU A 697 -11.58 5.88 -8.87
C LEU A 697 -10.69 6.67 -7.92
N GLY A 698 -11.23 7.67 -7.21
CA GLY A 698 -10.45 8.51 -6.30
C GLY A 698 -9.37 9.36 -6.99
N ASN A 699 -9.57 9.73 -8.26
CA ASN A 699 -8.63 10.52 -9.07
C ASN A 699 -8.94 12.04 -9.10
N ASN A 700 -9.93 12.48 -8.33
CA ASN A 700 -10.28 13.90 -8.12
C ASN A 700 -10.54 14.72 -9.41
N GLY A 701 -10.98 14.06 -10.50
CA GLY A 701 -11.29 14.74 -11.77
C GLY A 701 -10.09 14.99 -12.68
N GLU A 702 -8.91 14.43 -12.39
CA GLU A 702 -7.71 14.64 -13.21
C GLU A 702 -7.88 14.09 -14.63
N LEU A 703 -7.89 14.97 -15.62
CA LEU A 703 -8.22 14.65 -17.01
C LEU A 703 -7.25 13.62 -17.62
N LEU A 704 -5.96 13.70 -17.27
CA LEU A 704 -4.96 12.76 -17.76
C LEU A 704 -5.22 11.32 -17.30
N LEU A 705 -5.78 11.17 -16.09
CA LEU A 705 -6.11 9.88 -15.48
C LEU A 705 -7.49 9.36 -15.90
N SER A 706 -8.28 10.16 -16.65
CA SER A 706 -9.62 9.78 -17.09
C SER A 706 -9.66 8.51 -17.94
N ALA A 707 -8.57 8.22 -18.67
CA ALA A 707 -8.41 7.04 -19.51
C ALA A 707 -8.32 5.71 -18.73
N ILE A 708 -8.02 5.74 -17.44
CA ILE A 708 -7.94 4.54 -16.60
C ILE A 708 -9.33 3.88 -16.47
N ALA A 709 -10.38 4.69 -16.32
CA ALA A 709 -11.75 4.24 -16.14
C ALA A 709 -12.27 3.36 -17.29
N PRO A 710 -12.28 3.80 -18.57
CA PRO A 710 -12.71 2.93 -19.66
C PRO A 710 -11.83 1.67 -19.80
N LEU A 711 -10.53 1.73 -19.47
CA LEU A 711 -9.65 0.57 -19.51
C LEU A 711 -10.07 -0.50 -18.49
N LEU A 712 -10.31 -0.09 -17.24
CA LEU A 712 -10.79 -0.99 -16.17
C LEU A 712 -12.16 -1.58 -16.52
N LEU A 713 -13.07 -0.79 -17.11
CA LEU A 713 -14.38 -1.29 -17.54
C LEU A 713 -14.27 -2.33 -18.66
N LEU A 714 -13.36 -2.14 -19.62
CA LEU A 714 -13.08 -3.12 -20.66
C LEU A 714 -12.55 -4.42 -20.06
N ILE A 715 -11.57 -4.32 -19.15
CA ILE A 715 -11.01 -5.48 -18.45
C ILE A 715 -12.12 -6.22 -17.70
N SER A 716 -12.87 -5.55 -16.82
CA SER A 716 -13.97 -6.16 -16.06
C SER A 716 -14.99 -6.83 -16.99
N THR A 717 -15.35 -6.19 -18.12
CA THR A 717 -16.26 -6.77 -19.11
C THR A 717 -15.68 -8.03 -19.75
N GLY A 718 -14.41 -8.01 -20.18
CA GLY A 718 -13.77 -9.17 -20.77
C GLY A 718 -13.63 -10.33 -19.78
N PHE A 719 -13.34 -10.05 -18.51
CA PHE A 719 -13.33 -11.07 -17.46
C PHE A 719 -14.72 -11.66 -17.20
N VAL A 720 -15.79 -10.87 -17.27
CA VAL A 720 -17.16 -11.42 -17.22
C VAL A 720 -17.40 -12.40 -18.38
N VAL A 721 -16.96 -12.07 -19.60
CA VAL A 721 -17.04 -12.98 -20.76
C VAL A 721 -16.23 -14.25 -20.55
N VAL A 722 -14.97 -14.14 -20.11
CA VAL A 722 -14.10 -15.29 -19.83
C VAL A 722 -14.71 -16.17 -18.73
N SER A 723 -15.22 -15.56 -17.64
CA SER A 723 -15.87 -16.28 -16.55
C SER A 723 -17.09 -17.07 -17.03
N TRP A 724 -17.86 -16.53 -17.98
CA TRP A 724 -18.98 -17.24 -18.59
C TRP A 724 -18.52 -18.43 -19.44
N TRP A 725 -17.43 -18.31 -20.19
CA TRP A 725 -16.83 -19.44 -20.91
C TRP A 725 -16.34 -20.52 -19.95
N MET A 726 -15.70 -20.14 -18.85
CA MET A 726 -15.26 -21.06 -17.81
C MET A 726 -16.44 -21.78 -17.14
N LEU A 727 -17.51 -21.06 -16.79
CA LEU A 727 -18.72 -21.67 -16.23
C LEU A 727 -19.36 -22.67 -17.21
N ARG A 728 -19.41 -22.35 -18.50
CA ARG A 728 -19.89 -23.28 -19.54
C ARG A 728 -19.03 -24.53 -19.65
N ALA A 729 -17.71 -24.37 -19.60
CA ALA A 729 -16.77 -25.48 -19.61
C ALA A 729 -16.92 -26.36 -18.35
N LEU A 730 -17.10 -25.74 -17.18
CA LEU A 730 -17.29 -26.41 -15.90
C LEU A 730 -18.62 -27.18 -15.82
N MET A 731 -19.70 -26.61 -16.37
CA MET A 731 -21.01 -27.27 -16.42
C MET A 731 -21.06 -28.47 -17.36
N PHE A 732 -20.17 -28.55 -18.36
CA PHE A 732 -20.13 -29.65 -19.33
C PHE A 732 -19.95 -31.03 -18.67
N PRO A 733 -18.88 -31.31 -17.89
CA PRO A 733 -18.71 -32.60 -17.21
C PRO A 733 -19.78 -32.84 -16.13
N LEU A 734 -20.20 -31.79 -15.40
CA LEU A 734 -21.22 -31.90 -14.35
C LEU A 734 -22.58 -32.34 -14.88
N GLY A 735 -22.91 -31.98 -16.13
CA GLY A 735 -24.13 -32.43 -16.81
C GLY A 735 -24.19 -33.94 -17.02
N PHE A 736 -23.06 -34.60 -17.30
CA PHE A 736 -23.01 -36.04 -17.54
C PHE A 736 -23.21 -36.88 -16.28
N LEU A 737 -22.78 -36.38 -15.11
CA LEU A 737 -22.96 -37.06 -13.81
C LEU A 737 -24.45 -37.30 -13.46
N ARG A 738 -25.39 -36.59 -14.09
CA ARG A 738 -26.83 -36.76 -13.89
C ARG A 738 -27.47 -37.82 -14.80
N MET A 739 -26.84 -38.19 -15.92
CA MET A 739 -27.38 -39.25 -16.80
C MET A 739 -27.42 -40.63 -16.11
N GLY A 740 -26.60 -40.85 -15.07
CA GLY A 740 -26.61 -42.10 -14.27
C GLY A 740 -27.59 -42.11 -13.09
N ALA A 741 -28.16 -40.96 -12.70
CA ALA A 741 -29.03 -40.83 -11.53
C ALA A 741 -30.36 -40.16 -11.92
N SER A 742 -31.18 -40.88 -12.70
CA SER A 742 -32.52 -40.43 -13.09
C SER A 742 -33.48 -40.48 -11.88
N ARG A 743 -33.42 -39.47 -11.01
CA ARG A 743 -34.53 -39.15 -10.11
C ARG A 743 -35.43 -38.16 -10.84
N ARG A 744 -36.62 -38.62 -11.25
CA ARG A 744 -37.74 -37.78 -11.70
C ARG A 744 -37.86 -36.59 -10.76
N ARG A 745 -37.85 -35.35 -11.28
CA ARG A 745 -38.15 -34.14 -10.51
C ARG A 745 -39.56 -34.33 -9.94
N ARG A 746 -39.69 -34.46 -8.62
CA ARG A 746 -41.00 -34.56 -7.96
C ARG A 746 -41.63 -33.17 -8.03
N GLU A 747 -42.87 -33.09 -8.49
CA GLU A 747 -43.59 -31.84 -8.66
C GLU A 747 -44.10 -31.38 -7.29
N GLU A 748 -43.64 -30.23 -6.82
CA GLU A 748 -43.97 -29.70 -5.49
C GLU A 748 -44.61 -28.31 -5.61
N THR A 749 -45.70 -28.08 -4.88
CA THR A 749 -46.49 -26.85 -4.89
C THR A 749 -46.11 -25.87 -3.79
N SER A 750 -45.40 -26.32 -2.75
CA SER A 750 -44.97 -25.54 -1.59
C SER A 750 -43.74 -26.17 -0.94
N VAL A 751 -42.98 -25.38 -0.18
CA VAL A 751 -41.84 -25.89 0.60
C VAL A 751 -42.23 -27.06 1.52
N HIS A 752 -41.47 -28.16 1.47
CA HIS A 752 -41.71 -29.33 2.32
C HIS A 752 -41.29 -29.05 3.78
N ARG A 753 -41.98 -29.67 4.75
CA ARG A 753 -41.63 -29.56 6.18
C ARG A 753 -40.16 -29.95 6.45
N SER A 754 -39.64 -30.95 5.75
CA SER A 754 -38.23 -31.35 5.87
C SER A 754 -37.25 -30.28 5.37
N THR A 755 -37.62 -29.51 4.35
CA THR A 755 -36.82 -28.39 3.83
C THR A 755 -36.80 -27.24 4.82
N VAL A 756 -37.94 -26.92 5.44
CA VAL A 756 -38.01 -25.93 6.53
C VAL A 756 -37.14 -26.37 7.71
N ILE A 757 -37.23 -27.64 8.11
CA ILE A 757 -36.37 -28.19 9.18
C ILE A 757 -34.88 -28.11 8.79
N SER A 758 -34.53 -28.49 7.56
CA SER A 758 -33.15 -28.38 7.05
C SER A 758 -32.65 -26.93 7.03
N MET A 759 -33.48 -25.97 6.59
CA MET A 759 -33.15 -24.55 6.61
C MET A 759 -32.97 -24.04 8.04
N CYS A 760 -33.85 -24.40 8.98
CA CYS A 760 -33.70 -24.06 10.39
C CYS A 760 -32.41 -24.64 10.97
N LEU A 761 -32.05 -25.88 10.61
CA LEU A 761 -30.79 -26.50 11.02
C LEU A 761 -29.57 -25.80 10.41
N ILE A 762 -29.62 -25.41 9.14
CA ILE A 762 -28.56 -24.63 8.49
C ILE A 762 -28.42 -23.25 9.15
N PHE A 763 -29.52 -22.56 9.44
CA PHE A 763 -29.49 -21.27 10.13
C PHE A 763 -28.95 -21.41 11.55
N LEU A 764 -29.32 -22.47 12.27
CA LEU A 764 -28.78 -22.78 13.59
C LEU A 764 -27.28 -23.11 13.52
N LEU A 765 -26.85 -23.90 12.53
CA LEU A 765 -25.45 -24.23 12.29
C LEU A 765 -24.64 -22.96 11.97
N ILE A 766 -25.18 -22.06 11.16
CA ILE A 766 -24.52 -20.79 10.84
C ILE A 766 -24.44 -19.91 12.08
N PHE A 767 -25.52 -19.83 12.84
CA PHE A 767 -25.60 -19.04 14.06
C PHE A 767 -24.58 -19.51 15.13
N LEU A 768 -24.35 -20.82 15.21
CA LEU A 768 -23.53 -21.42 16.27
C LEU A 768 -22.07 -21.70 15.88
N PHE A 769 -21.79 -22.07 14.62
CA PHE A 769 -20.52 -22.71 14.26
C PHE A 769 -19.91 -22.34 12.91
N VAL A 770 -20.74 -22.11 11.89
CA VAL A 770 -20.28 -22.03 10.49
C VAL A 770 -20.49 -20.63 9.94
N PRO A 771 -19.48 -19.97 9.36
CA PRO A 771 -19.66 -18.63 8.81
C PRO A 771 -20.59 -18.67 7.60
N TRP A 772 -21.40 -17.62 7.41
CA TRP A 772 -22.38 -17.55 6.32
C TRP A 772 -21.76 -17.73 4.92
N GLN A 773 -20.47 -17.42 4.77
CA GLN A 773 -19.67 -17.58 3.56
C GLN A 773 -19.59 -19.04 3.09
N VAL A 774 -19.53 -20.01 4.02
CA VAL A 774 -19.56 -21.45 3.70
C VAL A 774 -20.92 -21.83 3.12
N ALA A 775 -22.00 -21.34 3.72
CA ALA A 775 -23.34 -21.57 3.19
C ALA A 775 -23.54 -20.90 1.83
N PHE A 776 -22.95 -19.73 1.59
CA PHE A 776 -23.00 -19.05 0.30
C PHE A 776 -22.23 -19.83 -0.78
N LEU A 777 -21.04 -20.36 -0.45
CA LEU A 777 -20.30 -21.27 -1.34
C LEU A 777 -21.12 -22.53 -1.65
N GLY A 778 -21.76 -23.12 -0.64
CA GLY A 778 -22.67 -24.25 -0.81
C GLY A 778 -23.84 -23.92 -1.75
N CYS A 779 -24.46 -22.74 -1.59
CA CYS A 779 -25.50 -22.24 -2.50
C CYS A 779 -24.99 -22.16 -3.93
N TRP A 780 -23.79 -21.61 -4.14
CA TRP A 780 -23.19 -21.51 -5.47
C TRP A 780 -22.92 -22.88 -6.09
N VAL A 781 -22.38 -23.85 -5.33
CA VAL A 781 -22.13 -25.22 -5.83
C VAL A 781 -23.43 -25.91 -6.23
N ILE A 782 -24.46 -25.84 -5.37
CA ILE A 782 -25.78 -26.43 -5.66
C ILE A 782 -26.42 -25.76 -6.87
N HIS A 783 -26.34 -24.43 -6.98
CA HIS A 783 -26.90 -23.68 -8.09
C HIS A 783 -26.17 -23.98 -9.41
N LEU A 784 -24.84 -24.11 -9.38
CA LEU A 784 -24.03 -24.55 -10.52
C LEU A 784 -24.46 -25.92 -11.00
N TYR A 785 -24.64 -26.88 -10.07
CA TYR A 785 -25.13 -28.21 -10.40
C TYR A 785 -26.54 -28.17 -11.01
N ASN A 786 -27.46 -27.39 -10.44
CA ASN A 786 -28.81 -27.22 -10.96
C ASN A 786 -28.83 -26.61 -12.37
N CYS A 787 -27.97 -25.62 -12.63
CA CYS A 787 -27.78 -25.02 -13.95
C CYS A 787 -27.20 -26.02 -14.97
N ALA A 788 -26.18 -26.78 -14.58
CA ALA A 788 -25.60 -27.83 -15.43
C ALA A 788 -26.65 -28.88 -15.83
N ALA A 789 -27.45 -29.32 -14.87
CA ALA A 789 -28.53 -30.26 -15.12
C ALA A 789 -29.64 -29.69 -16.00
N SER A 790 -30.06 -28.44 -15.76
CA SER A 790 -31.05 -27.75 -16.58
C SER A 790 -30.58 -27.62 -18.04
N ARG A 791 -29.28 -27.39 -18.27
CA ARG A 791 -28.69 -27.33 -19.61
C ARG A 791 -28.80 -28.66 -20.37
N VAL A 792 -28.49 -29.79 -19.72
CA VAL A 792 -28.65 -31.13 -20.34
C VAL A 792 -30.11 -31.41 -20.64
N HIS A 793 -31.01 -31.06 -19.73
CA HIS A 793 -32.45 -31.22 -19.95
C HIS A 793 -32.96 -30.40 -21.15
N MET A 794 -32.52 -29.14 -21.28
CA MET A 794 -32.85 -28.31 -22.44
C MET A 794 -32.27 -28.86 -23.75
N ALA A 795 -31.06 -29.40 -23.73
CA ALA A 795 -30.45 -30.04 -24.90
C ALA A 795 -31.22 -31.30 -25.31
N HIS A 796 -31.66 -32.11 -24.33
CA HIS A 796 -32.48 -33.30 -24.57
C HIS A 796 -33.87 -32.92 -25.13
N LEU A 797 -34.54 -31.91 -24.57
CA LEU A 797 -35.81 -31.42 -25.10
C LEU A 797 -35.68 -30.92 -26.54
N ALA A 798 -34.55 -30.30 -26.90
CA ALA A 798 -34.27 -29.89 -28.26
C ALA A 798 -33.96 -31.05 -29.23
N SER A 799 -33.63 -32.24 -28.73
CA SER A 799 -33.27 -33.41 -29.53
C SER A 799 -34.39 -34.44 -29.74
N ILE A 800 -35.55 -34.31 -29.07
CA ILE A 800 -36.69 -35.23 -29.23
C ILE A 800 -37.40 -34.94 -30.57
N PRO A 801 -37.49 -35.91 -31.50
CA PRO A 801 -38.38 -35.82 -32.67
C PRO A 801 -39.83 -36.08 -32.25
N ASP A 802 -40.81 -35.36 -32.82
CA ASP A 802 -42.23 -35.53 -32.47
C ASP A 802 -42.69 -37.00 -32.62
N THR A 803 -43.14 -37.60 -31.52
CA THR A 803 -43.95 -38.83 -31.56
C THR A 803 -45.37 -38.45 -31.97
N VAL A 804 -45.81 -39.00 -33.10
CA VAL A 804 -47.19 -38.93 -33.63
C VAL A 804 -48.18 -39.25 -32.51
N ALA A 805 -49.11 -38.33 -32.23
CA ALA A 805 -50.37 -38.69 -31.60
C ALA A 805 -51.14 -39.57 -32.60
N VAL A 806 -51.19 -40.89 -32.35
CA VAL A 806 -51.99 -41.82 -33.15
C VAL A 806 -53.46 -41.41 -33.01
N PRO A 807 -54.15 -40.99 -34.08
CA PRO A 807 -55.59 -40.75 -34.01
C PRO A 807 -56.26 -42.12 -33.90
N LEU A 808 -57.02 -42.36 -32.82
CA LEU A 808 -57.71 -43.62 -32.60
C LEU A 808 -58.94 -43.86 -33.49
N LEU A 809 -59.14 -43.11 -34.58
CA LEU A 809 -60.19 -43.35 -35.58
C LEU A 809 -59.72 -42.85 -36.96
N ARG A 810 -59.44 -43.80 -37.85
CA ARG A 810 -59.11 -43.57 -39.26
C ARG A 810 -60.42 -43.47 -40.05
N ARG A 811 -60.71 -42.32 -40.64
CA ARG A 811 -61.70 -42.19 -41.72
C ARG A 811 -60.94 -42.29 -43.04
N GLU A 812 -61.28 -43.28 -43.86
CA GLU A 812 -60.67 -43.50 -45.17
C GLU A 812 -60.97 -42.31 -46.10
N GLY A 813 -59.93 -41.70 -46.70
CA GLY A 813 -60.13 -40.86 -47.90
C GLY A 813 -59.32 -39.58 -48.10
N GLU A 814 -58.29 -39.25 -47.31
CA GLU A 814 -57.49 -38.02 -47.58
C GLU A 814 -55.98 -38.30 -47.71
N ALA A 815 -55.41 -37.83 -48.83
CA ALA A 815 -53.98 -37.88 -49.14
C ALA A 815 -53.23 -36.82 -48.32
N MET A 816 -52.19 -37.24 -47.59
CA MET A 816 -51.29 -36.33 -46.86
C MET A 816 -50.30 -35.66 -47.82
N ALA A 817 -50.32 -34.33 -47.86
CA ALA A 817 -49.17 -33.53 -48.27
C ALA A 817 -48.15 -33.52 -47.11
N GLU A 818 -46.89 -33.87 -47.37
CA GLU A 818 -45.79 -33.72 -46.43
C GLU A 818 -45.43 -32.24 -46.27
N GLU A 819 -45.89 -31.59 -45.19
CA GLU A 819 -45.31 -30.34 -44.72
C GLU A 819 -44.02 -30.60 -43.92
N PRO A 820 -42.98 -29.77 -44.08
CA PRO A 820 -41.72 -29.92 -43.35
C PRO A 820 -41.91 -29.72 -41.85
N ARG A 821 -41.68 -30.81 -41.10
CA ARG A 821 -41.74 -30.94 -39.63
C ARG A 821 -40.87 -29.89 -38.92
N ARG A 822 -41.48 -29.04 -38.08
CA ARG A 822 -40.75 -28.12 -37.17
C ARG A 822 -40.72 -28.73 -35.76
N PRO A 823 -39.57 -28.76 -35.07
CA PRO A 823 -39.46 -29.31 -33.72
C PRO A 823 -40.32 -28.51 -32.72
N SER A 824 -40.96 -29.22 -31.78
CA SER A 824 -41.74 -28.63 -30.69
C SER A 824 -40.82 -27.81 -29.75
N ARG A 825 -41.09 -26.51 -29.66
CA ARG A 825 -40.33 -25.61 -28.77
C ARG A 825 -40.70 -25.93 -27.30
N PRO A 826 -39.72 -25.97 -26.37
CA PRO A 826 -40.01 -26.13 -24.95
C PRO A 826 -40.94 -25.01 -24.46
N PRO A 827 -41.77 -25.26 -23.42
CA PRO A 827 -42.67 -24.24 -22.89
C PRO A 827 -41.92 -22.95 -22.55
N PRO A 828 -42.46 -21.75 -22.84
CA PRO A 828 -41.74 -20.48 -22.70
C PRO A 828 -41.16 -20.26 -21.30
N HIS A 829 -41.89 -20.68 -20.25
CA HIS A 829 -41.44 -20.55 -18.87
C HIS A 829 -40.23 -21.45 -18.54
N VAL A 830 -40.08 -22.62 -19.18
CA VAL A 830 -38.93 -23.52 -18.97
C VAL A 830 -37.65 -22.87 -19.50
N ALA A 831 -37.72 -22.29 -20.71
CA ALA A 831 -36.61 -21.55 -21.30
C ALA A 831 -36.26 -20.29 -20.48
N ASN A 832 -37.28 -19.55 -20.01
CA ASN A 832 -37.07 -18.38 -19.15
C ASN A 832 -36.42 -18.76 -17.82
N ASN A 833 -36.88 -19.83 -17.15
CA ASN A 833 -36.30 -20.33 -15.91
C ASN A 833 -34.82 -20.71 -16.08
N HIS A 834 -34.50 -21.40 -17.18
CA HIS A 834 -33.12 -21.71 -17.54
C HIS A 834 -32.27 -20.45 -17.65
N ASN A 835 -32.74 -19.46 -18.40
CA ASN A 835 -32.02 -18.21 -18.62
C ASN A 835 -31.89 -17.37 -17.34
N HIS A 836 -32.93 -17.28 -16.51
CA HIS A 836 -32.84 -16.63 -15.19
C HIS A 836 -31.78 -17.26 -14.30
N ASN A 837 -31.79 -18.60 -14.18
CA ASN A 837 -30.85 -19.33 -13.35
C ASN A 837 -29.40 -19.14 -13.82
N MET A 838 -29.16 -19.12 -15.13
CA MET A 838 -27.84 -18.88 -15.71
C MET A 838 -27.31 -17.46 -15.41
N HIS A 839 -28.18 -16.44 -15.46
CA HIS A 839 -27.78 -15.07 -15.08
C HIS A 839 -27.47 -14.95 -13.59
N LEU A 840 -28.30 -15.57 -12.73
CA LEU A 840 -28.07 -15.59 -11.29
C LEU A 840 -26.78 -16.34 -10.92
N LEU A 841 -26.47 -17.43 -11.62
CA LEU A 841 -25.21 -18.15 -11.46
C LEU A 841 -24.01 -17.25 -11.78
N LEU A 842 -24.09 -16.47 -12.87
CA LEU A 842 -23.03 -15.52 -13.22
C LEU A 842 -22.86 -14.44 -12.15
N LEU A 843 -23.95 -13.90 -11.59
CA LEU A 843 -23.91 -12.94 -10.48
C LEU A 843 -23.28 -13.55 -9.23
N MET A 844 -23.75 -14.71 -8.80
CA MET A 844 -23.22 -15.41 -7.62
C MET A 844 -21.72 -15.73 -7.79
N THR A 845 -21.28 -16.07 -9.00
CA THR A 845 -19.86 -16.32 -9.31
C THR A 845 -18.99 -15.09 -9.05
N TRP A 846 -19.46 -13.90 -9.39
CA TRP A 846 -18.72 -12.65 -9.16
C TRP A 846 -18.84 -12.10 -7.74
N LEU A 847 -19.80 -12.58 -6.94
CA LEU A 847 -19.87 -12.30 -5.51
C LEU A 847 -18.91 -13.17 -4.69
N LEU A 848 -18.47 -14.33 -5.19
CA LEU A 848 -17.52 -15.21 -4.49
C LEU A 848 -16.19 -14.54 -4.11
N PRO A 849 -15.51 -13.77 -5.00
CA PRO A 849 -14.25 -13.10 -4.64
C PRO A 849 -14.38 -12.14 -3.46
N LEU A 850 -15.57 -11.60 -3.18
CA LEU A 850 -15.82 -10.69 -2.06
C LEU A 850 -16.05 -11.46 -0.75
N ALA A 851 -16.56 -12.69 -0.82
CA ALA A 851 -16.81 -13.53 0.35
C ALA A 851 -15.64 -14.48 0.68
N ALA A 852 -14.82 -14.83 -0.32
CA ALA A 852 -13.74 -15.80 -0.20
C ALA A 852 -12.66 -15.45 0.83
N PRO A 853 -12.22 -14.18 1.01
CA PRO A 853 -11.17 -13.85 1.96
C PRO A 853 -11.49 -14.29 3.40
N VAL A 854 -12.72 -14.02 3.87
CA VAL A 854 -13.17 -14.42 5.22
C VAL A 854 -13.29 -15.95 5.33
N LEU A 855 -13.74 -16.62 4.26
CA LEU A 855 -13.77 -18.08 4.22
C LEU A 855 -12.37 -18.69 4.39
N VAL A 856 -11.35 -18.13 3.72
CA VAL A 856 -9.96 -18.58 3.85
C VAL A 856 -9.46 -18.40 5.29
N VAL A 857 -9.80 -17.29 5.95
CA VAL A 857 -9.49 -17.08 7.37
C VAL A 857 -10.11 -18.18 8.22
N TRP A 858 -11.40 -18.46 8.05
CA TRP A 858 -12.10 -19.48 8.83
C TRP A 858 -11.53 -20.89 8.62
N VAL A 859 -11.29 -21.32 7.38
CA VAL A 859 -10.71 -22.63 7.07
C VAL A 859 -9.34 -22.78 7.72
N ARG A 860 -8.50 -21.74 7.63
CA ARG A 860 -7.17 -21.74 8.25
C ARG A 860 -7.26 -21.81 9.78
N THR A 861 -8.12 -21.00 10.39
CA THR A 861 -8.32 -21.02 11.83
C THR A 861 -8.84 -22.38 12.31
N LEU A 862 -9.80 -22.99 11.60
CA LEU A 862 -10.30 -24.32 11.93
C LEU A 862 -9.20 -25.40 11.85
N ALA A 863 -8.33 -25.32 10.83
CA ALA A 863 -7.21 -26.25 10.66
C ALA A 863 -6.16 -26.15 11.77
N ILE A 864 -5.96 -24.96 12.34
CA ILE A 864 -4.92 -24.71 13.36
C ILE A 864 -5.45 -24.83 14.79
N ALA A 865 -6.60 -24.21 15.09
CA ALA A 865 -7.14 -24.08 16.44
C ALA A 865 -8.30 -25.06 16.75
N GLY A 866 -8.77 -25.80 15.74
CA GLY A 866 -9.93 -26.69 15.87
C GLY A 866 -11.24 -25.95 16.14
N LEU A 867 -12.26 -26.67 16.63
CA LEU A 867 -13.58 -26.14 16.97
C LEU A 867 -13.62 -25.38 18.31
N THR A 868 -12.47 -25.20 18.97
CA THR A 868 -12.41 -24.73 20.37
C THR A 868 -12.39 -23.20 20.51
N THR A 869 -12.21 -22.46 19.42
CA THR A 869 -12.24 -21.00 19.42
C THR A 869 -13.64 -20.49 19.07
N PRO A 870 -14.28 -19.64 19.90
CA PRO A 870 -15.52 -18.99 19.52
C PRO A 870 -15.27 -18.13 18.27
N PHE A 871 -15.99 -18.45 17.20
CA PHE A 871 -15.93 -17.68 15.95
C PHE A 871 -16.86 -16.47 16.10
N ASP A 872 -16.36 -15.35 16.63
CA ASP A 872 -17.19 -14.16 16.74
C ASP A 872 -17.25 -13.40 15.41
N GLY A 873 -18.48 -13.12 14.95
CA GLY A 873 -18.75 -12.05 13.99
C GLY A 873 -19.26 -12.42 12.59
N ASP A 874 -19.20 -13.68 12.14
CA ASP A 874 -19.63 -14.08 10.79
C ASP A 874 -20.80 -15.08 10.77
N HIS A 875 -21.57 -15.11 11.85
CA HIS A 875 -22.69 -16.03 12.07
C HIS A 875 -24.06 -15.42 11.76
N PHE A 876 -24.09 -14.24 11.14
CA PHE A 876 -25.35 -13.59 10.76
C PHE A 876 -25.95 -14.24 9.50
N PHE A 877 -26.78 -15.26 9.71
CA PHE A 877 -27.38 -16.07 8.63
C PHE A 877 -28.23 -15.27 7.64
N LEU A 878 -28.76 -14.10 8.03
CA LEU A 878 -29.50 -13.22 7.12
C LEU A 878 -28.64 -12.69 5.96
N ASN A 879 -27.31 -12.77 6.06
CA ASN A 879 -26.42 -12.46 4.94
C ASN A 879 -26.56 -13.44 3.76
N VAL A 880 -26.94 -14.69 4.03
CA VAL A 880 -27.04 -15.76 3.03
C VAL A 880 -28.48 -16.28 2.82
N ALA A 881 -29.40 -16.00 3.75
CA ALA A 881 -30.78 -16.46 3.69
C ALA A 881 -31.48 -16.16 2.34
N PRO A 882 -31.34 -14.97 1.71
CA PRO A 882 -31.93 -14.73 0.39
C PRO A 882 -31.43 -15.69 -0.69
N PHE A 883 -30.14 -16.02 -0.69
CA PHE A 883 -29.55 -16.94 -1.65
C PHE A 883 -29.98 -18.39 -1.39
N LEU A 884 -30.08 -18.80 -0.13
CA LEU A 884 -30.58 -20.14 0.23
C LEU A 884 -32.01 -20.36 -0.26
N ILE A 885 -32.93 -19.41 0.01
CA ILE A 885 -34.32 -19.51 -0.42
C ILE A 885 -34.42 -19.50 -1.96
N LEU A 886 -33.63 -18.64 -2.62
CA LEU A 886 -33.58 -18.55 -4.07
C LEU A 886 -33.14 -19.89 -4.70
N VAL A 887 -32.02 -20.45 -4.22
CA VAL A 887 -31.45 -21.69 -4.76
C VAL A 887 -32.38 -22.86 -4.47
N ASP A 888 -32.95 -22.95 -3.26
CA ASP A 888 -33.95 -23.96 -2.91
C ASP A 888 -35.16 -23.90 -3.83
N PHE A 889 -35.83 -22.75 -3.94
CA PHE A 889 -37.00 -22.57 -4.79
C PHE A 889 -36.72 -22.92 -6.25
N SER A 890 -35.56 -22.49 -6.78
CA SER A 890 -35.14 -22.78 -8.16
C SER A 890 -34.92 -24.28 -8.44
N SER A 891 -34.65 -25.07 -7.39
CA SER A 891 -34.31 -26.49 -7.51
C SER A 891 -35.54 -27.38 -7.78
N TRP A 892 -36.69 -27.03 -7.18
CA TRP A 892 -37.92 -27.83 -7.22
C TRP A 892 -39.07 -27.19 -8.01
N THR A 893 -39.09 -25.88 -8.25
CA THR A 893 -40.19 -25.24 -9.00
C THR A 893 -40.22 -25.67 -10.47
N ASN A 894 -41.39 -26.09 -10.96
CA ASN A 894 -41.67 -26.38 -12.37
C ASN A 894 -42.42 -25.25 -13.09
N GLY A 895 -43.08 -24.35 -12.35
CA GLY A 895 -43.75 -23.17 -12.91
C GLY A 895 -42.78 -22.02 -13.22
N PRO A 896 -43.26 -20.84 -13.64
CA PRO A 896 -42.40 -19.67 -13.85
C PRO A 896 -41.62 -19.34 -12.56
N LEU A 897 -40.30 -19.18 -12.66
CA LEU A 897 -39.40 -18.92 -11.52
C LEU A 897 -39.68 -17.54 -10.90
N PHE A 898 -39.96 -16.56 -11.75
CA PHE A 898 -40.30 -15.21 -11.34
C PHE A 898 -41.59 -14.79 -12.01
N GLU A 899 -42.55 -14.34 -11.20
CA GLU A 899 -43.78 -13.72 -11.68
C GLU A 899 -43.81 -12.27 -11.23
N LYS A 900 -44.11 -11.38 -12.17
CA LYS A 900 -44.23 -9.94 -11.92
C LYS A 900 -45.53 -9.67 -11.17
N GLN A 901 -45.45 -8.91 -10.09
CA GLN A 901 -46.62 -8.53 -9.31
C GLN A 901 -47.29 -7.27 -9.89
N SER A 902 -48.59 -7.07 -9.63
CA SER A 902 -49.37 -5.94 -10.16
C SER A 902 -48.79 -4.58 -9.75
N PHE A 903 -48.33 -4.46 -8.50
CA PHE A 903 -47.72 -3.23 -7.96
C PHE A 903 -46.33 -2.94 -8.53
N GLU A 904 -45.64 -3.92 -9.12
CA GLU A 904 -44.34 -3.72 -9.81
C GLU A 904 -44.47 -2.90 -11.10
N ARG A 905 -45.69 -2.43 -11.45
CA ARG A 905 -45.88 -1.39 -12.47
C ARG A 905 -45.28 -0.05 -12.06
N ILE A 906 -45.25 0.27 -10.76
CA ILE A 906 -44.73 1.55 -10.24
C ILE A 906 -43.23 1.42 -9.95
N PHE A 907 -42.83 0.38 -9.20
CA PHE A 907 -41.43 0.11 -8.88
C PHE A 907 -41.03 -1.31 -9.29
N PRO A 908 -40.56 -1.52 -10.53
CA PRO A 908 -40.08 -2.82 -10.98
C PRO A 908 -38.88 -3.31 -10.16
N VAL A 909 -38.93 -4.55 -9.65
CA VAL A 909 -37.85 -5.13 -8.82
C VAL A 909 -36.49 -5.11 -9.52
N ARG A 910 -36.45 -5.15 -10.86
CA ARG A 910 -35.21 -5.07 -11.64
C ARG A 910 -34.37 -3.82 -11.34
N TRP A 911 -34.98 -2.71 -10.91
CA TRP A 911 -34.23 -1.49 -10.54
C TRP A 911 -33.27 -1.68 -9.38
N SER A 912 -33.49 -2.69 -8.52
CA SER A 912 -32.50 -3.08 -7.50
C SER A 912 -31.14 -3.44 -8.11
N PHE A 913 -31.10 -4.04 -9.30
CA PHE A 913 -29.85 -4.33 -10.01
C PHE A 913 -29.22 -3.08 -10.65
N ALA A 914 -30.01 -2.06 -10.98
CA ALA A 914 -29.46 -0.76 -11.38
C ALA A 914 -28.80 -0.05 -10.19
N CYS A 915 -29.40 -0.14 -9.00
CA CYS A 915 -28.78 0.34 -7.75
C CYS A 915 -27.49 -0.44 -7.43
N LEU A 916 -27.49 -1.78 -7.59
CA LEU A 916 -26.30 -2.60 -7.42
C LEU A 916 -25.20 -2.18 -8.41
N ALA A 917 -25.54 -1.96 -9.69
CA ALA A 917 -24.59 -1.49 -10.69
C ALA A 917 -24.01 -0.12 -10.32
N ALA A 918 -24.84 0.83 -9.90
CA ALA A 918 -24.40 2.16 -9.47
C ALA A 918 -23.45 2.07 -8.27
N ALA A 919 -23.78 1.28 -7.25
CA ALA A 919 -22.92 1.09 -6.09
C ALA A 919 -21.60 0.38 -6.43
N ALA A 920 -21.65 -0.64 -7.28
CA ALA A 920 -20.48 -1.34 -7.78
C ALA A 920 -19.50 -0.39 -8.49
N PHE A 921 -20.00 0.47 -9.38
CA PHE A 921 -19.16 1.40 -10.12
C PHE A 921 -18.68 2.60 -9.27
N LEU A 922 -19.54 3.16 -8.41
CA LEU A 922 -19.25 4.40 -7.68
C LEU A 922 -18.59 4.20 -6.32
N LEU A 923 -18.87 3.10 -5.64
CA LEU A 923 -18.42 2.86 -4.26
C LEU A 923 -17.55 1.62 -4.14
N GLY A 924 -17.65 0.67 -5.09
CA GLY A 924 -17.00 -0.64 -4.99
C GLY A 924 -15.48 -0.60 -4.94
N SER A 925 -14.85 0.35 -5.62
CA SER A 925 -13.39 0.57 -5.57
C SER A 925 -12.87 0.80 -4.15
N ARG A 926 -13.60 1.60 -3.36
CA ARG A 926 -13.25 1.93 -1.98
C ARG A 926 -13.87 0.96 -0.97
N LYS A 927 -15.10 0.50 -1.19
CA LYS A 927 -15.85 -0.32 -0.22
C LYS A 927 -16.39 -1.58 -0.90
N ALA A 928 -15.53 -2.57 -1.10
CA ALA A 928 -15.92 -3.81 -1.77
C ALA A 928 -17.00 -4.59 -0.99
N TYR A 929 -16.95 -4.59 0.35
CA TYR A 929 -17.99 -5.21 1.19
C TYR A 929 -19.39 -4.66 0.92
N LEU A 930 -19.52 -3.35 0.67
CA LEU A 930 -20.81 -2.70 0.45
C LEU A 930 -21.50 -3.20 -0.82
N VAL A 931 -20.72 -3.60 -1.83
CA VAL A 931 -21.27 -4.19 -3.07
C VAL A 931 -21.94 -5.53 -2.78
N PHE A 932 -21.35 -6.35 -1.92
CA PHE A 932 -21.97 -7.60 -1.47
C PHE A 932 -23.24 -7.32 -0.65
N ASP A 933 -23.19 -6.35 0.26
CA ASP A 933 -24.32 -5.95 1.09
C ASP A 933 -25.52 -5.44 0.28
N ILE A 934 -25.27 -4.71 -0.81
CA ILE A 934 -26.33 -4.27 -1.71
C ILE A 934 -26.83 -5.43 -2.58
N ALA A 935 -25.96 -6.34 -3.00
CA ALA A 935 -26.35 -7.52 -3.77
C ALA A 935 -27.27 -8.46 -2.97
N LYS A 936 -26.95 -8.74 -1.69
CA LYS A 936 -27.82 -9.56 -0.83
C LYS A 936 -29.18 -8.90 -0.61
N VAL A 937 -29.24 -7.57 -0.48
CA VAL A 937 -30.50 -6.82 -0.38
C VAL A 937 -31.29 -6.91 -1.68
N ALA A 938 -30.65 -6.74 -2.84
CA ALA A 938 -31.31 -6.87 -4.14
C ALA A 938 -31.93 -8.26 -4.33
N ILE A 939 -31.20 -9.33 -4.00
CA ILE A 939 -31.72 -10.70 -4.02
C ILE A 939 -32.82 -10.90 -2.97
N GLY A 940 -32.68 -10.32 -1.78
CA GLY A 940 -33.72 -10.32 -0.75
C GLY A 940 -35.04 -9.73 -1.24
N ILE A 941 -35.00 -8.57 -1.92
CA ILE A 941 -36.17 -7.93 -2.53
C ILE A 941 -36.81 -8.85 -3.58
N VAL A 942 -36.00 -9.48 -4.44
CA VAL A 942 -36.48 -10.46 -5.43
C VAL A 942 -37.19 -11.63 -4.75
N VAL A 943 -36.58 -12.20 -3.72
CA VAL A 943 -37.13 -13.34 -2.97
C VAL A 943 -38.44 -12.95 -2.30
N LEU A 944 -38.48 -11.83 -1.59
CA LEU A 944 -39.69 -11.39 -0.87
C LEU A 944 -40.87 -11.11 -1.81
N ILE A 945 -40.62 -10.44 -2.93
CA ILE A 945 -41.69 -9.98 -3.84
C ILE A 945 -42.12 -11.07 -4.82
N ARG A 946 -41.16 -11.72 -5.50
CA ARG A 946 -41.45 -12.62 -6.64
C ARG A 946 -41.48 -14.11 -6.28
N ILE A 947 -40.89 -14.51 -5.14
CA ILE A 947 -40.87 -15.91 -4.67
C ILE A 947 -41.76 -16.10 -3.43
N GLY A 948 -41.76 -15.15 -2.49
CA GLY A 948 -42.29 -15.26 -1.14
C GLY A 948 -43.65 -15.96 -1.01
N PRO A 949 -44.74 -15.43 -1.62
CA PRO A 949 -46.06 -16.05 -1.51
C PRO A 949 -46.08 -17.50 -2.00
N ARG A 950 -45.43 -17.76 -3.14
CA ARG A 950 -45.39 -19.07 -3.80
C ARG A 950 -44.51 -20.08 -3.08
N TYR A 951 -43.46 -19.62 -2.40
CA TYR A 951 -42.62 -20.46 -1.56
C TYR A 951 -43.46 -21.16 -0.46
N TRP A 952 -44.43 -20.42 0.10
CA TRP A 952 -45.35 -20.89 1.14
C TRP A 952 -46.65 -21.51 0.60
N GLY A 953 -46.75 -21.78 -0.70
CA GLY A 953 -47.94 -22.38 -1.31
C GLY A 953 -49.13 -21.44 -1.49
N ARG A 954 -48.95 -20.12 -1.31
CA ARG A 954 -49.97 -19.12 -1.63
C ARG A 954 -49.90 -18.74 -3.12
N PRO A 955 -51.03 -18.37 -3.75
CA PRO A 955 -51.00 -17.75 -5.08
C PRO A 955 -50.17 -16.46 -5.05
N SER A 956 -49.75 -15.98 -6.22
CA SER A 956 -49.12 -14.66 -6.36
C SER A 956 -50.01 -13.56 -5.76
N TRP A 957 -49.43 -12.42 -5.41
CA TRP A 957 -50.14 -11.35 -4.70
C TRP A 957 -51.42 -10.97 -5.48
N SER A 958 -52.58 -11.10 -4.83
CA SER A 958 -53.87 -10.91 -5.48
C SER A 958 -54.07 -9.42 -5.83
N PRO A 959 -54.80 -9.09 -6.91
CA PRO A 959 -55.16 -7.70 -7.21
C PRO A 959 -56.06 -7.04 -6.14
N ALA A 960 -56.56 -7.79 -5.15
CA ALA A 960 -57.53 -7.31 -4.17
C ALA A 960 -56.91 -6.90 -2.82
N ASP A 961 -55.60 -7.09 -2.63
CA ASP A 961 -54.90 -6.74 -1.38
C ASP A 961 -54.08 -5.43 -1.47
N ASN A 962 -54.38 -4.54 -2.43
CA ASN A 962 -53.92 -3.14 -2.46
C ASN A 962 -54.88 -2.25 -3.25
#